data_AF-A0A950SL59-F1
#
_entry.id   AF-A0A950SL59-F1
#
_cell.length_a   1.000
_cell.length_b   1.000
_cell.length_c   1.000
_cell.angle_alpha   90.00
_cell.angle_beta   90.00
_cell.angle_gamma   90.00
#
_symmetry.space_group_name_H-M   'P 1'
#
loop_
_entity.id
_entity.type
_entity.pdbx_description
1 polymer ?
#
loop_
_entity_poly.entity_id
_entity_poly.type
_entity_poly.pdbx_seq_one_letter_code
_entity_poly.pdbx_strand_id
1 'polypeptide(L)'
;MRRGTTPDRPPAREWIWLAVDLIVLLLAALAIGALTSWVRFMTARLPALSATRHLGVWNVFVTGLLWIVVMVVAFAILSLIGYAVAARKWGDHRREWHRLVRHGVGGARHPRPTPAGEKDADATAPLGEAPVRVLAGVNLAVLCGVFTAIVVTSVDRTVTSSPWVLVPLGVIAFVGMYMLLTNWGPLRVGPRTHASVWILVALIAALVTTLPLGLLILIGVGISTVGRMVARTDLPRKPSDFLRSPLAWMMVAVYTLVGVAYYAVPPVPFEREVLSTGSGERVVGYLAGNGSGTYVVTCESLADATAYNPRVTFLRAAQTLHPKLDGSTYYLDSGDRPSLATFAERLLGVSIRLPVPLGTGLRPAEPTCGGTGPTTLSHGFEDPVLGAGVIAGPAPAIGHAAAGDPPIEQTTPASAHLARQVQPILEASVADENWPVSVGALLADRGPGGAVPCLHEKQSPPVVCPVTPTMLSRLGDSSDYLQYPTPQAASSSPSPLNGEPLVELQPFEAGQATFIGSLHHWLADPGILDPWATAQIYFVNAGRVPAGFPGWPVRDSRVPAGLLNLEYWFFYPYNYFPTLVDRGVMSGAPLAGDLVNSDLHQGDWEHVDVLVDPITHAPEWLYLARHANEGMFIPWASLKPALAGSHPIIQAAFGGHPSYVGCGEQHRNTPVPLSDWVVCGYPRFAFRATTTPLVDLRAMPWGCWPGHFGYAGPGTISTTHSSLLDQADTQYYDVAGPPSPLRQAENSKLGLCRGTSAAPTRPLPGHSGSAAATP
;
A
#
# COMPACT_ATOMS: atom_id res chain seq x y z
N MET A 1 61.58 -56.86 -32.75
CA MET A 1 61.88 -55.44 -32.53
C MET A 1 60.59 -54.67 -32.24
N ARG A 2 60.31 -54.37 -30.97
CA ARG A 2 59.22 -53.47 -30.55
C ARG A 2 59.74 -52.04 -30.65
N ARG A 3 59.10 -51.18 -31.46
CA ARG A 3 59.29 -49.72 -31.40
C ARG A 3 58.67 -49.22 -30.10
N GLY A 4 59.50 -48.72 -29.20
CA GLY A 4 59.06 -48.03 -27.99
C GLY A 4 58.40 -46.72 -28.37
N THR A 5 57.11 -46.60 -28.05
CA THR A 5 56.42 -45.32 -27.94
C THR A 5 56.92 -44.63 -26.68
N THR A 6 57.77 -43.61 -26.85
CA THR A 6 58.07 -42.66 -25.78
C THR A 6 56.75 -41.99 -25.35
N PRO A 7 56.46 -41.90 -24.04
CA PRO A 7 55.30 -41.15 -23.57
C PRO A 7 55.57 -39.67 -23.85
N ASP A 8 54.81 -39.09 -24.79
CA ASP A 8 54.75 -37.65 -24.99
C ASP A 8 54.38 -37.00 -23.65
N ARG A 9 55.37 -36.35 -23.02
CA ARG A 9 55.06 -35.45 -21.89
C ARG A 9 54.12 -34.37 -22.43
N PRO A 10 52.96 -34.14 -21.81
CA PRO A 10 52.09 -33.05 -22.23
C PRO A 10 52.92 -31.76 -22.20
N PRO A 11 52.93 -30.97 -23.29
CA PRO A 11 53.81 -29.82 -23.39
C PRO A 11 53.48 -28.86 -22.25
N ALA A 12 54.49 -28.36 -21.53
CA ALA A 12 54.33 -27.43 -20.40
C ALA A 12 53.39 -26.23 -20.69
N ARG A 13 53.20 -25.92 -21.97
CA ARG A 13 52.23 -24.96 -22.50
C ARG A 13 50.76 -25.27 -22.15
N GLU A 14 50.35 -26.54 -22.09
CA GLU A 14 48.96 -26.93 -21.75
C GLU A 14 48.64 -26.65 -20.26
N TRP A 15 49.60 -26.87 -19.35
CA TRP A 15 49.42 -26.57 -17.93
C TRP A 15 49.31 -25.07 -17.64
N ILE A 16 50.10 -24.25 -18.35
CA ILE A 16 50.00 -22.79 -18.25
C ILE A 16 48.60 -22.33 -18.69
N TRP A 17 48.10 -22.88 -19.79
CA TRP A 17 46.79 -22.53 -20.31
C TRP A 17 45.64 -22.97 -19.41
N LEU A 18 45.73 -24.15 -18.79
CA LEU A 18 44.75 -24.62 -17.83
C LEU A 18 44.76 -23.75 -16.55
N ALA A 19 45.93 -23.31 -16.11
CA ALA A 19 46.04 -22.38 -14.99
C ALA A 19 45.42 -21.01 -15.31
N VAL A 20 45.64 -20.48 -16.52
CA VAL A 20 45.00 -19.25 -16.99
C VAL A 20 43.48 -19.40 -17.04
N ASP A 21 42.98 -20.47 -17.64
CA ASP A 21 41.54 -20.75 -17.75
C ASP A 21 40.89 -20.88 -16.34
N LEU A 22 41.57 -21.51 -15.39
CA LEU A 22 41.12 -21.60 -13.99
C LEU A 22 41.07 -20.24 -13.29
N ILE A 23 42.13 -19.42 -13.43
CA ILE A 23 42.15 -18.07 -12.86
C ILE A 23 40.99 -17.24 -13.40
N VAL A 24 40.75 -17.33 -14.71
CA VAL A 24 39.67 -16.62 -15.38
C VAL A 24 38.29 -17.07 -14.87
N LEU A 25 38.07 -18.36 -14.64
CA LEU A 25 36.84 -18.87 -14.02
C LEU A 25 36.66 -18.39 -12.58
N LEU A 26 37.74 -18.36 -11.79
CA LEU A 26 37.70 -17.86 -10.41
C LEU A 26 37.34 -16.37 -10.37
N LEU A 27 37.94 -15.57 -11.25
CA LEU A 27 37.64 -14.14 -11.38
C LEU A 27 36.19 -13.92 -11.87
N ALA A 28 35.70 -14.75 -12.79
CA ALA A 28 34.31 -14.69 -13.23
C ALA A 28 33.33 -15.00 -12.09
N ALA A 29 33.59 -16.05 -11.29
CA ALA A 29 32.78 -16.37 -10.12
C ALA A 29 32.77 -15.20 -9.12
N LEU A 30 33.93 -14.60 -8.83
CA LEU A 30 34.00 -13.41 -7.97
C LEU A 30 33.19 -12.24 -8.53
N ALA A 31 33.32 -11.94 -9.84
CA ALA A 31 32.59 -10.86 -10.48
C ALA A 31 31.07 -11.07 -10.45
N ILE A 32 30.61 -12.30 -10.73
CA ILE A 32 29.19 -12.67 -10.67
C ILE A 32 28.68 -12.55 -9.24
N GLY A 33 29.43 -13.09 -8.27
CA GLY A 33 29.07 -13.00 -6.85
C GLY A 33 28.98 -11.56 -6.36
N ALA A 34 29.92 -10.71 -6.78
CA ALA A 34 29.95 -9.30 -6.40
C ALA A 34 28.77 -8.55 -7.03
N LEU A 35 28.51 -8.76 -8.32
CA LEU A 35 27.42 -8.10 -9.03
C LEU A 35 26.05 -8.54 -8.49
N THR A 36 25.84 -9.84 -8.29
CA THR A 36 24.57 -10.37 -7.75
C THR A 36 24.32 -9.91 -6.32
N SER A 37 25.35 -9.88 -5.46
CA SER A 37 25.25 -9.33 -4.10
C SER A 37 24.97 -7.83 -4.11
N TRP A 38 25.66 -7.08 -4.99
CA TRP A 38 25.44 -5.65 -5.14
C TRP A 38 24.00 -5.33 -5.58
N VAL A 39 23.47 -6.06 -6.58
CA VAL A 39 22.08 -5.92 -7.01
C VAL A 39 21.10 -6.30 -5.90
N ARG A 40 21.36 -7.42 -5.20
CA ARG A 40 20.56 -7.86 -4.04
C ARG A 40 20.43 -6.74 -3.00
N PHE A 41 21.53 -6.10 -2.65
CA PHE A 41 21.53 -5.00 -1.68
C PHE A 41 20.87 -3.73 -2.21
N MET A 42 21.09 -3.38 -3.48
CA MET A 42 20.40 -2.26 -4.13
C MET A 42 18.87 -2.44 -4.09
N THR A 43 18.39 -3.65 -4.39
CA THR A 43 16.96 -3.99 -4.35
C THR A 43 16.40 -3.99 -2.94
N ALA A 44 17.20 -4.42 -1.97
CA ALA A 44 16.89 -4.28 -0.55
C ALA A 44 17.05 -2.82 -0.05
N ARG A 45 17.31 -1.84 -0.92
CA ARG A 45 17.58 -0.42 -0.58
C ARG A 45 18.71 -0.20 0.44
N LEU A 46 19.64 -1.15 0.53
CA LEU A 46 20.82 -1.07 1.38
C LEU A 46 21.97 -0.33 0.67
N PRO A 47 22.95 0.23 1.42
CA PRO A 47 24.15 0.83 0.83
C PRO A 47 25.02 -0.24 0.16
N ALA A 48 24.69 -0.60 -1.09
CA ALA A 48 25.16 -1.82 -1.74
C ALA A 48 26.68 -1.95 -1.84
N LEU A 49 27.39 -0.84 -2.09
CA LEU A 49 28.85 -0.83 -2.11
C LEU A 49 29.44 -1.12 -0.73
N SER A 50 28.86 -0.57 0.34
CA SER A 50 29.30 -0.84 1.71
C SER A 50 28.96 -2.27 2.12
N ALA A 51 27.71 -2.69 1.92
CA ALA A 51 27.21 -4.02 2.26
C ALA A 51 28.02 -5.14 1.58
N THR A 52 28.33 -4.99 0.29
CA THR A 52 29.13 -5.99 -0.46
C THR A 52 30.55 -6.11 0.08
N ARG A 53 31.16 -5.02 0.56
CA ARG A 53 32.48 -5.06 1.20
C ARG A 53 32.49 -5.87 2.50
N HIS A 54 31.35 -5.94 3.20
CA HIS A 54 31.23 -6.64 4.48
C HIS A 54 31.04 -8.16 4.35
N LEU A 55 30.56 -8.67 3.20
CA LEU A 55 30.38 -10.11 2.99
C LEU A 55 31.70 -10.92 3.06
N GLY A 56 32.83 -10.28 2.76
CA GLY A 56 34.12 -10.97 2.63
C GLY A 56 34.27 -11.71 1.29
N VAL A 57 35.51 -11.83 0.81
CA VAL A 57 35.81 -12.36 -0.54
C VAL A 57 35.33 -13.80 -0.72
N TRP A 58 35.39 -14.62 0.33
CA TRP A 58 34.97 -16.02 0.28
C TRP A 58 33.46 -16.19 0.04
N ASN A 59 32.62 -15.42 0.75
CA ASN A 59 31.17 -15.50 0.57
C ASN A 59 30.75 -14.98 -0.80
N VAL A 60 31.41 -13.92 -1.29
CA VAL A 60 31.23 -13.41 -2.65
C VAL A 60 31.58 -14.51 -3.67
N PHE A 61 32.72 -15.18 -3.50
CA PHE A 61 33.13 -16.28 -4.38
C PHE A 61 32.14 -17.44 -4.38
N VAL A 62 31.74 -17.94 -3.20
CA VAL A 62 30.79 -19.05 -3.05
C VAL A 62 29.43 -18.70 -3.65
N THR A 63 28.96 -17.48 -3.43
CA THR A 63 27.72 -16.97 -4.05
C THR A 63 27.82 -17.04 -5.57
N GLY A 64 28.92 -16.54 -6.15
CA GLY A 64 29.16 -16.61 -7.58
C GLY A 64 29.21 -18.03 -8.13
N LEU A 65 29.88 -18.96 -7.44
CA LEU A 65 29.96 -20.36 -7.83
C LEU A 65 28.58 -21.04 -7.80
N LEU A 66 27.82 -20.84 -6.73
CA LEU A 66 26.45 -21.35 -6.59
C LEU A 66 25.57 -20.87 -7.76
N TRP A 67 25.69 -19.58 -8.11
CA TRP A 67 24.95 -19.01 -9.24
C TRP A 67 25.36 -19.62 -10.58
N ILE A 68 26.64 -19.86 -10.83
CA ILE A 68 27.07 -20.57 -12.03
C ILE A 68 26.38 -21.94 -12.11
N VAL A 69 26.32 -22.70 -11.01
CA VAL A 69 25.65 -24.02 -10.98
C VAL A 69 24.15 -23.90 -11.25
N VAL A 70 23.44 -23.02 -10.53
CA VAL A 70 22.00 -22.79 -10.72
C VAL A 70 21.70 -22.40 -12.16
N MET A 71 22.53 -21.56 -12.76
CA MET A 71 22.35 -21.10 -14.13
C MET A 71 22.58 -22.17 -15.19
N VAL A 72 23.56 -23.06 -14.97
CA VAL A 72 23.77 -24.23 -15.83
C VAL A 72 22.53 -25.14 -15.81
N VAL A 73 21.96 -25.39 -14.62
CA VAL A 73 20.74 -26.19 -14.47
C VAL A 73 19.53 -25.52 -15.14
N ALA A 74 19.32 -24.23 -14.87
CA ALA A 74 18.23 -23.47 -15.47
C ALA A 74 18.32 -23.45 -17.00
N PHE A 75 19.52 -23.31 -17.56
CA PHE A 75 19.74 -23.37 -18.99
C PHE A 75 19.44 -24.73 -19.60
N ALA A 76 19.84 -25.82 -18.94
CA ALA A 76 19.52 -27.16 -19.39
C ALA A 76 17.99 -27.35 -19.47
N ILE A 77 17.27 -26.90 -18.44
CA ILE A 77 15.80 -26.92 -18.42
C ILE A 77 15.20 -26.07 -19.54
N LEU A 78 15.64 -24.82 -19.69
CA LEU A 78 15.15 -23.93 -20.75
C LEU A 78 15.46 -24.45 -22.15
N SER A 79 16.60 -25.11 -22.34
CA SER A 79 16.97 -25.75 -23.60
C SER A 79 16.07 -26.95 -23.90
N LEU A 80 15.76 -27.78 -22.89
CA LEU A 80 14.79 -28.87 -23.02
C LEU A 80 13.39 -28.36 -23.36
N ILE A 81 12.94 -27.30 -22.69
CA ILE A 81 11.65 -26.64 -22.97
C ILE A 81 11.65 -26.07 -24.39
N GLY A 82 12.67 -25.32 -24.79
CA GLY A 82 12.80 -24.78 -26.15
C GLY A 82 12.78 -25.89 -27.19
N TYR A 83 13.54 -26.97 -26.96
CA TYR A 83 13.55 -28.13 -27.86
C TYR A 83 12.16 -28.77 -28.01
N ALA A 84 11.41 -28.88 -26.91
CA ALA A 84 10.04 -29.41 -26.87
C ALA A 84 9.04 -28.46 -27.53
N VAL A 85 9.10 -27.15 -27.27
CA VAL A 85 8.24 -26.12 -27.88
C VAL A 85 8.40 -26.11 -29.40
N ALA A 86 9.61 -26.30 -29.90
CA ALA A 86 9.86 -26.39 -31.33
C ALA A 86 9.39 -27.70 -31.98
N ALA A 87 8.97 -28.72 -31.22
CA ALA A 87 8.66 -30.04 -31.74
C ALA A 87 7.52 -30.04 -32.77
N ARG A 88 6.48 -29.23 -32.51
CA ARG A 88 5.33 -29.14 -33.39
C ARG A 88 5.75 -28.53 -34.72
N LYS A 89 5.42 -29.22 -35.82
CA LYS A 89 5.70 -28.75 -37.19
C LYS A 89 7.19 -28.51 -37.47
N TRP A 90 8.09 -29.06 -36.65
CA TRP A 90 9.53 -28.98 -36.89
C TRP A 90 9.90 -29.54 -38.26
N GLY A 91 9.36 -30.71 -38.63
CA GLY A 91 9.62 -31.32 -39.93
C GLY A 91 9.31 -30.40 -41.11
N ASP A 92 8.23 -29.63 -41.01
CA ASP A 92 7.75 -28.74 -42.07
C ASP A 92 8.65 -27.49 -42.19
N HIS A 93 9.14 -26.95 -41.07
CA HIS A 93 9.90 -25.69 -41.04
C HIS A 93 11.41 -25.83 -40.76
N ARG A 94 11.93 -27.03 -40.54
CA ARG A 94 13.34 -27.29 -40.21
C ARG A 94 14.31 -26.62 -41.19
N ARG A 95 14.03 -26.76 -42.50
CA ARG A 95 14.87 -26.17 -43.56
C ARG A 95 14.86 -24.66 -43.55
N GLU A 96 13.74 -24.04 -43.16
CA GLU A 96 13.63 -22.59 -43.05
C GLU A 96 14.47 -22.06 -41.89
N TRP A 97 14.43 -22.75 -40.74
CA TRP A 97 15.22 -22.40 -39.56
C TRP A 97 16.73 -22.56 -39.79
N HIS A 98 17.18 -23.65 -40.43
CA HIS A 98 18.59 -23.81 -40.78
C HIS A 98 19.09 -22.73 -41.73
N ARG A 99 18.31 -22.38 -42.77
CA ARG A 99 18.64 -21.29 -43.69
C ARG A 99 18.67 -19.94 -42.97
N LEU A 100 17.70 -19.69 -42.09
CA LEU A 100 17.62 -18.47 -41.28
C LEU A 100 18.86 -18.30 -40.40
N VAL A 101 19.31 -19.37 -39.74
CA VAL A 101 20.51 -19.34 -38.90
C VAL A 101 21.76 -19.07 -39.75
N ARG A 102 21.95 -19.81 -40.85
CA ARG A 102 23.15 -19.74 -41.69
C ARG A 102 23.29 -18.40 -42.43
N HIS A 103 22.21 -17.90 -43.02
CA HIS A 103 22.26 -16.76 -43.93
C HIS A 103 21.54 -15.50 -43.41
N GLY A 104 20.86 -15.59 -42.26
CA GLY A 104 20.00 -14.51 -41.77
C GLY A 104 18.69 -14.41 -42.58
N VAL A 105 17.75 -13.57 -42.13
CA VAL A 105 16.40 -13.47 -42.75
C VAL A 105 16.49 -13.05 -44.22
N GLY A 106 17.33 -12.06 -44.53
CA GLY A 106 17.50 -11.53 -45.89
C GLY A 106 18.09 -12.56 -46.86
N GLY A 107 19.17 -13.25 -46.45
CA GLY A 107 19.81 -14.28 -47.27
C GLY A 107 18.99 -15.57 -47.39
N ALA A 108 18.18 -15.91 -46.38
CA ALA A 108 17.33 -17.09 -46.40
C ALA A 108 16.13 -16.97 -47.36
N ARG A 109 15.62 -15.74 -47.58
CA ARG A 109 14.47 -15.48 -48.47
C ARG A 109 14.87 -15.34 -49.94
N HIS A 110 16.07 -14.83 -50.19
CA HIS A 110 16.65 -14.70 -51.54
C HIS A 110 17.99 -15.45 -51.58
N PRO A 111 17.97 -16.79 -51.63
CA PRO A 111 19.20 -17.57 -51.76
C PRO A 111 19.92 -17.13 -53.04
N ARG A 112 21.18 -16.68 -52.91
CA ARG A 112 22.04 -16.46 -54.08
C ARG A 112 22.17 -17.80 -54.81
N PRO A 113 22.09 -17.83 -56.15
CA PRO A 113 22.37 -19.04 -56.89
C PRO A 113 23.80 -19.47 -56.59
N THR A 114 23.95 -20.63 -55.94
CA THR A 114 25.26 -21.25 -55.74
C THR A 114 25.78 -21.79 -57.08
N PRO A 115 27.10 -21.75 -57.31
CA PRO A 115 27.70 -22.34 -58.50
C PRO A 115 27.31 -23.82 -58.61
N ALA A 116 26.96 -24.23 -59.83
CA ALA A 116 26.38 -25.54 -60.14
C ALA A 116 27.25 -26.69 -59.59
N GLY A 117 26.76 -27.37 -58.55
CA GLY A 117 27.41 -28.57 -57.99
C GLY A 117 27.32 -28.70 -56.47
N GLU A 118 27.14 -27.59 -55.74
CA GLU A 118 27.01 -27.62 -54.28
C GLU A 118 25.53 -27.79 -53.90
N LYS A 119 25.15 -28.99 -53.42
CA LYS A 119 23.80 -29.28 -52.89
C LYS A 119 23.58 -28.52 -51.57
N ASP A 120 23.41 -27.20 -51.67
CA ASP A 120 23.15 -26.30 -50.55
C ASP A 120 21.77 -26.57 -49.91
N ALA A 121 20.93 -27.39 -50.55
CA ALA A 121 19.58 -27.74 -50.14
C ALA A 121 19.49 -28.61 -48.86
N ASP A 122 20.58 -29.30 -48.47
CA ASP A 122 20.62 -30.17 -47.28
C ASP A 122 21.63 -29.72 -46.21
N ALA A 123 22.27 -28.57 -46.39
CA ALA A 123 23.31 -28.11 -45.46
C ALA A 123 22.71 -27.70 -44.11
N THR A 124 22.85 -28.59 -43.12
CA THR A 124 22.58 -28.29 -41.72
C THR A 124 23.49 -27.16 -41.24
N ALA A 125 22.99 -26.34 -40.31
CA ALA A 125 23.82 -25.32 -39.66
C ALA A 125 25.05 -25.99 -39.00
N PRO A 126 26.22 -25.30 -38.90
CA PRO A 126 27.45 -25.87 -38.35
C PRO A 126 27.30 -26.50 -36.96
N LEU A 127 26.43 -25.94 -36.11
CA LEU A 127 26.15 -26.46 -34.77
C LEU A 127 25.21 -27.68 -34.72
N GLY A 128 24.70 -28.16 -35.86
CA GLY A 128 23.78 -29.30 -35.93
C GLY A 128 22.31 -28.95 -35.67
N GLU A 129 21.47 -29.98 -35.58
CA GLU A 129 20.01 -29.83 -35.50
C GLU A 129 19.51 -29.35 -34.13
N ALA A 130 20.03 -29.93 -33.05
CA ALA A 130 19.51 -29.66 -31.70
C ALA A 130 19.61 -28.17 -31.30
N PRO A 131 20.74 -27.47 -31.51
CA PRO A 131 20.84 -26.05 -31.16
C PRO A 131 19.91 -25.16 -31.99
N VAL A 132 19.72 -25.47 -33.27
CA VAL A 132 18.80 -24.73 -34.15
C VAL A 132 17.35 -24.92 -33.70
N ARG A 133 17.00 -26.13 -33.25
CA ARG A 133 15.67 -26.44 -32.71
C ARG A 133 15.42 -25.75 -31.37
N VAL A 134 16.40 -25.75 -30.46
CA VAL A 134 16.31 -24.98 -29.20
C VAL A 134 16.08 -23.50 -29.49
N LEU A 135 16.88 -22.93 -30.41
CA LEU A 135 16.74 -21.53 -30.81
C LEU A 135 15.34 -21.24 -31.36
N ALA A 136 14.82 -22.09 -32.24
CA ALA A 136 13.46 -21.94 -32.78
C ALA A 136 12.38 -21.93 -31.68
N GLY A 137 12.50 -22.83 -30.71
CA GLY A 137 11.54 -22.93 -29.62
C GLY A 137 11.61 -21.76 -28.64
N VAL A 138 12.80 -21.28 -28.31
CA VAL A 138 12.98 -20.06 -27.49
C VAL A 138 12.36 -18.86 -28.19
N ASN A 139 12.58 -18.68 -29.49
CA ASN A 139 11.95 -17.60 -30.28
C ASN A 139 10.42 -17.67 -30.18
N LEU A 140 9.84 -18.86 -30.37
CA LEU A 140 8.39 -19.08 -30.27
C LEU A 140 7.86 -18.77 -28.87
N ALA A 141 8.53 -19.29 -27.83
CA ALA A 141 8.11 -19.11 -26.44
C ALA A 141 8.11 -17.64 -26.02
N VAL A 142 9.15 -16.89 -26.39
CA VAL A 142 9.26 -15.45 -26.07
C VAL A 142 8.14 -14.65 -26.73
N LEU A 143 7.88 -14.87 -28.03
CA LEU A 143 6.82 -14.16 -28.75
C LEU A 143 5.43 -14.49 -28.19
N CYS A 144 5.17 -15.77 -27.87
CA CYS A 144 3.91 -16.18 -27.24
C CYS A 144 3.75 -15.58 -25.85
N GLY A 145 4.81 -15.60 -25.04
CA GLY A 145 4.80 -15.05 -23.68
C GLY A 145 4.53 -13.55 -23.66
N VAL A 146 5.20 -12.77 -24.52
CA VAL A 146 4.99 -11.32 -24.63
C VAL A 146 3.56 -11.00 -25.07
N PHE A 147 3.04 -11.69 -26.09
CA PHE A 147 1.65 -11.51 -26.52
C PHE A 147 0.65 -11.83 -25.40
N THR A 148 0.88 -12.94 -24.70
CA THR A 148 0.04 -13.36 -23.57
C THR A 148 0.03 -12.31 -22.47
N ALA A 149 1.20 -11.77 -22.12
CA ALA A 149 1.31 -10.71 -21.11
C ALA A 149 0.50 -9.47 -21.50
N ILE A 150 0.60 -9.02 -22.77
CA ILE A 150 -0.18 -7.89 -23.28
C ILE A 150 -1.68 -8.14 -23.12
N VAL A 151 -2.18 -9.31 -23.57
CA VAL A 151 -3.61 -9.64 -23.51
C VAL A 151 -4.11 -9.69 -22.06
N VAL A 152 -3.40 -10.42 -21.19
CA VAL A 152 -3.80 -10.61 -19.78
C VAL A 152 -3.87 -9.27 -19.06
N THR A 153 -2.85 -8.42 -19.23
CA THR A 153 -2.82 -7.13 -18.54
C THR A 153 -3.81 -6.12 -19.11
N SER A 154 -4.06 -6.13 -20.43
CA SER A 154 -5.13 -5.30 -20.99
C SER A 154 -6.49 -5.65 -20.38
N VAL A 155 -6.78 -6.94 -20.16
CA VAL A 155 -8.02 -7.41 -19.54
C VAL A 155 -8.06 -7.12 -18.04
N ASP A 156 -6.96 -7.34 -17.32
CA ASP A 156 -6.83 -7.02 -15.89
C ASP A 156 -7.22 -5.56 -15.60
N ARG A 157 -6.73 -4.65 -16.44
CA ARG A 157 -6.98 -3.21 -16.32
C ARG A 157 -8.38 -2.76 -16.69
N THR A 158 -9.06 -3.47 -17.58
CA THR A 158 -10.30 -2.97 -18.20
C THR A 158 -11.53 -3.77 -17.82
N VAL A 159 -11.39 -5.01 -17.35
CA VAL A 159 -12.52 -5.94 -17.17
C VAL A 159 -12.57 -6.53 -15.77
N THR A 160 -11.49 -7.13 -15.25
CA THR A 160 -11.53 -7.84 -13.95
C THR A 160 -10.14 -8.08 -13.38
N SER A 161 -10.01 -7.97 -12.05
CA SER A 161 -8.81 -8.36 -11.30
C SER A 161 -8.81 -9.81 -10.81
N SER A 162 -9.79 -10.63 -11.26
CA SER A 162 -9.93 -12.01 -10.79
C SER A 162 -8.88 -12.95 -11.41
N PRO A 163 -7.97 -13.55 -10.62
CA PRO A 163 -6.92 -14.42 -11.15
C PRO A 163 -7.49 -15.67 -11.84
N TRP A 164 -8.68 -16.12 -11.43
CA TRP A 164 -9.36 -17.29 -12.01
C TRP A 164 -9.84 -17.05 -13.45
N VAL A 165 -10.00 -15.80 -13.87
CA VAL A 165 -10.29 -15.43 -15.26
C VAL A 165 -8.99 -15.23 -16.04
N LEU A 166 -8.00 -14.58 -15.42
CA LEU A 166 -6.74 -14.21 -16.07
C LEU A 166 -5.86 -15.42 -16.42
N VAL A 167 -5.81 -16.44 -15.57
CA VAL A 167 -5.02 -17.66 -15.82
C VAL A 167 -5.49 -18.42 -17.07
N PRO A 168 -6.77 -18.85 -17.18
CA PRO A 168 -7.23 -19.56 -18.38
C PRO A 168 -7.16 -18.69 -19.64
N LEU A 169 -7.43 -17.38 -19.54
CA LEU A 169 -7.23 -16.45 -20.65
C LEU A 169 -5.77 -16.44 -21.11
N GLY A 170 -4.83 -16.40 -20.17
CA GLY A 170 -3.40 -16.44 -20.47
C GLY A 170 -3.00 -17.73 -21.19
N VAL A 171 -3.49 -18.88 -20.74
CA VAL A 171 -3.25 -20.17 -21.41
C VAL A 171 -3.81 -20.18 -22.83
N ILE A 172 -5.04 -19.70 -23.02
CA ILE A 172 -5.68 -19.63 -24.34
C ILE A 172 -4.90 -18.70 -25.28
N ALA A 173 -4.52 -17.51 -24.82
CA ALA A 173 -3.76 -16.54 -25.60
C ALA A 173 -2.38 -17.10 -26.00
N PHE A 174 -1.68 -17.76 -25.06
CA PHE A 174 -0.38 -18.37 -25.31
C PHE A 174 -0.47 -19.49 -26.34
N VAL A 175 -1.39 -20.44 -26.13
CA VAL A 175 -1.57 -21.59 -27.02
C VAL A 175 -2.06 -21.15 -28.40
N GLY A 176 -2.99 -20.20 -28.47
CA GLY A 176 -3.49 -19.63 -29.73
C GLY A 176 -2.37 -18.99 -30.54
N MET A 177 -1.55 -18.13 -29.91
CA MET A 177 -0.39 -17.52 -30.57
C MET A 177 0.66 -18.57 -30.98
N TYR A 178 0.92 -19.56 -30.14
CA TYR A 178 1.82 -20.66 -30.45
C TYR A 178 1.37 -21.46 -31.68
N MET A 179 0.08 -21.78 -31.77
CA MET A 179 -0.49 -22.46 -32.94
C MET A 179 -0.38 -21.60 -34.20
N LEU A 180 -0.62 -20.29 -34.09
CA LEU A 180 -0.49 -19.36 -35.21
C LEU A 180 0.96 -19.32 -35.72
N LEU A 181 1.94 -19.09 -34.84
CA LEU A 181 3.34 -18.94 -35.22
C LEU A 181 3.94 -20.24 -35.79
N THR A 182 3.60 -21.39 -35.21
CA THR A 182 4.09 -22.70 -35.70
C THR A 182 3.52 -23.08 -37.07
N ASN A 183 2.32 -22.61 -37.43
CA ASN A 183 1.74 -22.83 -38.76
C ASN A 183 2.22 -21.82 -39.81
N TRP A 184 2.62 -20.62 -39.37
CA TRP A 184 3.04 -19.55 -40.27
C TRP A 184 4.46 -19.78 -40.79
N GLY A 185 5.38 -20.20 -39.92
CA GLY A 185 6.79 -20.41 -40.25
C GLY A 185 7.62 -19.11 -40.23
N PRO A 186 8.95 -19.20 -40.01
CA PRO A 186 9.79 -18.04 -39.72
C PRO A 186 10.08 -17.12 -40.92
N LEU A 187 9.92 -17.56 -42.18
CA LEU A 187 10.36 -16.81 -43.36
C LEU A 187 9.26 -16.04 -44.11
N ARG A 188 7.98 -16.12 -43.70
CA ARG A 188 6.89 -15.44 -44.43
C ARG A 188 6.97 -13.92 -44.33
N VAL A 189 7.45 -13.38 -43.22
CA VAL A 189 7.63 -11.94 -43.00
C VAL A 189 9.02 -11.46 -43.44
N GLY A 190 9.11 -10.21 -43.91
CA GLY A 190 10.37 -9.64 -44.42
C GLY A 190 11.39 -9.36 -43.31
N PRO A 191 12.68 -9.14 -43.66
CA PRO A 191 13.73 -8.85 -42.68
C PRO A 191 13.46 -7.58 -41.86
N ARG A 192 12.86 -6.55 -42.46
CA ARG A 192 12.46 -5.32 -41.76
C ARG A 192 11.40 -5.58 -40.71
N THR A 193 10.36 -6.34 -41.06
CA THR A 193 9.29 -6.72 -40.12
C THR A 193 9.84 -7.55 -38.96
N HIS A 194 10.74 -8.51 -39.23
CA HIS A 194 11.44 -9.25 -38.17
C HIS A 194 12.17 -8.31 -37.22
N ALA A 195 12.96 -7.37 -37.75
CA ALA A 195 13.67 -6.40 -36.92
C ALA A 195 12.71 -5.53 -36.10
N SER A 196 11.65 -5.01 -36.70
CA SER A 196 10.63 -4.19 -36.01
C SER A 196 9.93 -4.96 -34.89
N VAL A 197 9.59 -6.23 -35.09
CA VAL A 197 8.98 -7.07 -34.04
C VAL A 197 9.93 -7.25 -32.85
N TRP A 198 11.21 -7.54 -33.10
CA TRP A 198 12.18 -7.69 -32.02
C TRP A 198 12.50 -6.37 -31.30
N ILE A 199 12.54 -5.25 -32.01
CA ILE A 199 12.67 -3.91 -31.40
C ILE A 199 11.45 -3.63 -30.51
N LEU A 200 10.24 -3.90 -30.99
CA LEU A 200 9.02 -3.72 -30.22
C LEU A 200 9.00 -4.60 -28.96
N VAL A 201 9.36 -5.88 -29.09
CA VAL A 201 9.48 -6.80 -27.95
C VAL A 201 10.51 -6.30 -26.94
N ALA A 202 11.65 -5.79 -27.40
CA ALA A 202 12.67 -5.22 -26.52
C ALA A 202 12.20 -3.94 -25.81
N LEU A 203 11.48 -3.06 -26.51
CA LEU A 203 10.88 -1.86 -25.92
C LEU A 203 9.83 -2.21 -24.86
N ILE A 204 8.95 -3.17 -25.16
CA ILE A 204 7.96 -3.68 -24.20
C ILE A 204 8.66 -4.27 -22.98
N ALA A 205 9.69 -5.09 -23.19
CA ALA A 205 10.48 -5.66 -22.10
C ALA A 205 11.18 -4.61 -21.22
N ALA A 206 11.69 -3.53 -21.84
CA ALA A 206 12.41 -2.49 -21.12
C ALA A 206 11.49 -1.56 -20.33
N LEU A 207 10.37 -1.15 -20.92
CA LEU A 207 9.52 -0.06 -20.42
C LEU A 207 8.29 -0.57 -19.66
N VAL A 208 7.79 -1.75 -20.00
CA VAL A 208 6.41 -2.13 -19.72
C VAL A 208 6.33 -3.30 -18.74
N THR A 209 7.34 -4.17 -18.70
CA THR A 209 7.42 -5.33 -17.80
C THR A 209 8.25 -5.09 -16.55
N THR A 210 7.95 -5.84 -15.48
CA THR A 210 8.83 -5.93 -14.31
C THR A 210 10.23 -6.36 -14.71
N LEU A 211 11.24 -5.88 -13.99
CA LEU A 211 12.65 -6.18 -14.21
C LEU A 211 12.96 -7.66 -14.54
N PRO A 212 12.50 -8.68 -13.78
CA PRO A 212 12.82 -10.08 -14.09
C PRO A 212 12.19 -10.56 -15.40
N LEU A 213 10.94 -10.20 -15.66
CA LEU A 213 10.25 -10.58 -16.88
C LEU A 213 10.87 -9.87 -18.09
N GLY A 214 11.16 -8.57 -17.96
CA GLY A 214 11.83 -7.78 -18.97
C GLY A 214 13.21 -8.31 -19.31
N LEU A 215 14.00 -8.68 -18.29
CA LEU A 215 15.32 -9.25 -18.50
C LEU A 215 15.26 -10.63 -19.17
N LEU A 216 14.32 -11.50 -18.77
CA LEU A 216 14.11 -12.80 -19.43
C LEU A 216 13.71 -12.62 -20.90
N ILE A 217 12.84 -11.66 -21.20
CA ILE A 217 12.46 -11.34 -22.58
C ILE A 217 13.67 -10.83 -23.35
N LEU A 218 14.46 -9.90 -22.80
CA LEU A 218 15.67 -9.38 -23.44
C LEU A 218 16.75 -10.43 -23.62
N ILE A 219 16.91 -11.37 -22.68
CA ILE A 219 17.76 -12.55 -22.84
C ILE A 219 17.25 -13.39 -24.01
N GLY A 220 15.93 -13.59 -24.11
CA GLY A 220 15.28 -14.21 -25.25
C GLY A 220 15.60 -13.50 -26.57
N VAL A 221 15.50 -12.17 -26.61
CA VAL A 221 15.89 -11.33 -27.77
C VAL A 221 17.39 -11.50 -28.08
N GLY A 222 18.24 -11.50 -27.06
CA GLY A 222 19.69 -11.69 -27.16
C GLY A 222 20.06 -13.06 -27.74
N ILE A 223 19.48 -14.14 -27.21
CA ILE A 223 19.65 -15.50 -27.76
C ILE A 223 19.14 -15.55 -29.20
N SER A 224 18.03 -14.90 -29.50
CA SER A 224 17.43 -14.87 -30.84
C SER A 224 18.28 -14.08 -31.85
N THR A 225 19.00 -13.05 -31.41
CA THR A 225 19.86 -12.21 -32.26
C THR A 225 21.28 -12.77 -32.33
N VAL A 226 21.95 -12.88 -31.20
CA VAL A 226 23.35 -13.29 -31.09
C VAL A 226 23.52 -14.80 -31.22
N GLY A 227 22.55 -15.61 -30.76
CA GLY A 227 22.59 -17.06 -30.96
C GLY A 227 22.60 -17.48 -32.43
N ARG A 228 22.05 -16.65 -33.34
CA ARG A 228 22.21 -16.86 -34.80
C ARG A 228 23.63 -16.62 -35.28
N MET A 229 24.36 -15.70 -34.67
CA MET A 229 25.77 -15.43 -34.98
C MET A 229 26.66 -16.56 -34.46
N VAL A 230 26.43 -17.01 -33.21
CA VAL A 230 27.11 -18.17 -32.62
C VAL A 230 26.84 -19.43 -33.42
N ALA A 231 25.61 -19.63 -33.88
CA ALA A 231 25.26 -20.83 -34.62
C ALA A 231 25.91 -20.97 -36.01
N ARG A 232 26.69 -19.95 -36.42
CA ARG A 232 27.56 -19.98 -37.61
C ARG A 232 29.01 -20.33 -37.28
N THR A 233 29.40 -20.36 -36.00
CA THR A 233 30.75 -20.72 -35.56
C THR A 233 30.86 -22.23 -35.34
N ASP A 234 32.04 -22.78 -35.63
CA ASP A 234 32.32 -24.20 -35.38
C ASP A 234 32.42 -24.49 -33.88
N LEU A 235 31.93 -25.66 -33.46
CA LEU A 235 32.06 -26.10 -32.07
C LEU A 235 33.53 -26.30 -31.70
N PRO A 236 34.01 -25.66 -30.63
CA PRO A 236 35.36 -25.91 -30.11
C PRO A 236 35.48 -27.39 -29.70
N ARG A 237 36.54 -28.05 -30.17
CA ARG A 237 36.77 -29.49 -29.94
C ARG A 237 37.39 -29.78 -28.57
N LYS A 238 37.99 -28.77 -27.93
CA LYS A 238 38.61 -28.88 -26.60
C LYS A 238 37.93 -27.93 -25.61
N PRO A 239 37.85 -28.30 -24.32
CA PRO A 239 37.30 -27.41 -23.27
C PRO A 239 38.01 -26.05 -23.17
N SER A 240 39.33 -26.01 -23.37
CA SER A 240 40.11 -24.77 -23.40
C SER A 240 39.70 -23.84 -24.54
N ASP A 241 39.37 -24.42 -25.70
CA ASP A 241 38.92 -23.67 -26.87
C ASP A 241 37.50 -23.13 -26.65
N PHE A 242 36.68 -23.84 -25.87
CA PHE A 242 35.37 -23.37 -25.44
C PHE A 242 35.45 -22.18 -24.50
N LEU A 243 36.29 -22.24 -23.45
CA LEU A 243 36.46 -21.13 -22.50
C LEU A 243 37.01 -19.85 -23.17
N ARG A 244 37.71 -20.00 -24.30
CA ARG A 244 38.21 -18.88 -25.12
C ARG A 244 37.25 -18.44 -26.21
N SER A 245 36.21 -19.21 -26.46
CA SER A 245 35.22 -18.88 -27.47
C SER A 245 34.30 -17.76 -26.97
N PRO A 246 33.82 -16.88 -27.87
CA PRO A 246 32.78 -15.90 -27.54
C PRO A 246 31.50 -16.54 -26.97
N LEU A 247 31.26 -17.82 -27.27
CA LEU A 247 30.10 -18.57 -26.80
C LEU A 247 30.11 -18.76 -25.28
N ALA A 248 31.24 -19.16 -24.69
CA ALA A 248 31.33 -19.34 -23.24
C ALA A 248 31.02 -18.03 -22.49
N TRP A 249 31.60 -16.91 -22.94
CA TRP A 249 31.40 -15.61 -22.32
C TRP A 249 29.99 -15.04 -22.51
N MET A 250 29.36 -15.32 -23.64
CA MET A 250 27.97 -14.97 -23.88
C MET A 250 27.03 -15.76 -22.97
N MET A 251 27.29 -17.06 -22.76
CA MET A 251 26.55 -17.87 -21.80
C MET A 251 26.71 -17.30 -20.39
N VAL A 252 27.95 -17.02 -19.96
CA VAL A 252 28.23 -16.36 -18.68
C VAL A 252 27.46 -15.04 -18.53
N ALA A 253 27.46 -14.18 -19.56
CA ALA A 253 26.75 -12.91 -19.51
C ALA A 253 25.24 -13.10 -19.36
N VAL A 254 24.63 -13.98 -20.17
CA VAL A 254 23.20 -14.30 -20.09
C VAL A 254 22.84 -14.86 -18.70
N TYR A 255 23.66 -15.73 -18.15
CA TYR A 255 23.45 -16.33 -16.83
C TYR A 255 23.58 -15.33 -15.70
N THR A 256 24.55 -14.43 -15.82
CA THR A 256 24.73 -13.34 -14.87
C THR A 256 23.50 -12.44 -14.87
N LEU A 257 22.95 -12.14 -16.05
CA LEU A 257 21.72 -11.38 -16.18
C LEU A 257 20.56 -12.08 -15.47
N VAL A 258 20.29 -13.38 -15.71
CA VAL A 258 19.19 -14.07 -14.99
C VAL A 258 19.38 -14.02 -13.47
N GLY A 259 20.59 -14.23 -12.97
CA GLY A 259 20.88 -14.14 -11.53
C GLY A 259 20.66 -12.73 -10.97
N VAL A 260 21.05 -11.70 -11.74
CA VAL A 260 20.73 -10.30 -11.45
C VAL A 260 19.23 -10.07 -11.41
N ALA A 261 18.46 -10.54 -12.40
CA ALA A 261 17.00 -10.44 -12.42
C ALA A 261 16.35 -11.07 -11.18
N TYR A 262 16.84 -12.23 -10.75
CA TYR A 262 16.30 -12.91 -9.58
C TYR A 262 16.47 -12.08 -8.30
N TYR A 263 17.68 -11.56 -8.04
CA TYR A 263 17.92 -10.74 -6.85
C TYR A 263 17.45 -9.30 -6.96
N ALA A 264 17.16 -8.84 -8.17
CA ALA A 264 16.68 -7.49 -8.36
C ALA A 264 15.20 -7.32 -7.98
N VAL A 265 14.56 -8.39 -7.48
CA VAL A 265 13.14 -8.47 -7.15
C VAL A 265 12.97 -8.69 -5.65
N PRO A 266 12.28 -7.79 -4.94
CA PRO A 266 11.87 -8.07 -3.57
C PRO A 266 10.75 -9.14 -3.54
N PRO A 267 10.57 -9.89 -2.44
CA PRO A 267 11.28 -9.77 -1.16
C PRO A 267 12.73 -10.28 -1.23
N VAL A 268 13.66 -9.52 -0.65
CA VAL A 268 15.08 -9.91 -0.55
C VAL A 268 15.29 -10.68 0.76
N PRO A 269 15.63 -11.98 0.71
CA PRO A 269 15.81 -12.78 1.92
C PRO A 269 17.16 -12.49 2.59
N PHE A 270 17.19 -12.61 3.91
CA PHE A 270 18.36 -12.66 4.79
C PHE A 270 18.14 -13.78 5.81
N GLU A 271 19.22 -14.34 6.36
CA GLU A 271 19.08 -15.31 7.44
C GLU A 271 18.60 -14.57 8.70
N ARG A 272 17.54 -15.04 9.36
CA ARG A 272 17.00 -14.36 10.55
C ARG A 272 17.83 -14.67 11.78
N GLU A 273 18.13 -13.63 12.53
CA GLU A 273 18.88 -13.70 13.78
C GLU A 273 18.11 -12.92 14.86
N VAL A 274 17.91 -13.54 16.03
CA VAL A 274 17.38 -12.85 17.21
C VAL A 274 18.56 -12.48 18.09
N LEU A 275 18.71 -11.18 18.34
CA LEU A 275 19.79 -10.62 19.13
C LEU A 275 19.25 -10.08 20.46
N SER A 276 19.68 -10.69 21.56
CA SER A 276 19.46 -10.15 22.90
C SER A 276 20.54 -9.10 23.21
N THR A 277 20.14 -7.83 23.33
CA THR A 277 20.99 -6.72 23.78
C THR A 277 20.61 -6.30 25.21
N GLY A 278 21.39 -5.42 25.83
CA GLY A 278 21.02 -4.82 27.13
C GLY A 278 19.72 -4.00 27.10
N SER A 279 19.16 -3.72 25.92
CA SER A 279 17.89 -2.99 25.72
C SER A 279 16.73 -3.89 25.26
N GLY A 280 16.89 -5.21 25.27
CA GLY A 280 15.86 -6.19 24.89
C GLY A 280 16.26 -7.06 23.71
N GLU A 281 15.33 -7.91 23.25
CA GLU A 281 15.54 -8.75 22.06
C GLU A 281 15.14 -8.00 20.79
N ARG A 282 15.92 -8.18 19.73
CA ARG A 282 15.66 -7.60 18.40
C ARG A 282 15.79 -8.65 17.32
N VAL A 283 14.83 -8.70 16.41
CA VAL A 283 14.89 -9.53 15.20
C VAL A 283 15.62 -8.75 14.10
N VAL A 284 16.64 -9.34 13.52
CA VAL A 284 17.44 -8.73 12.44
C VAL A 284 17.76 -9.74 11.35
N GLY A 285 18.19 -9.26 10.19
CA GLY A 285 18.76 -10.08 9.13
C GLY A 285 20.28 -10.17 9.26
N TYR A 286 20.84 -11.37 9.42
CA TYR A 286 22.28 -11.57 9.42
C TYR A 286 22.90 -11.24 8.06
N LEU A 287 23.99 -10.47 8.06
CA LEU A 287 24.75 -10.16 6.85
C LEU A 287 26.13 -10.84 6.84
N ALA A 288 26.93 -10.59 7.87
CA ALA A 288 28.27 -11.12 8.03
C ALA A 288 28.76 -10.91 9.47
N GLY A 289 29.65 -11.75 9.98
CA GLY A 289 30.23 -11.59 11.31
C GLY A 289 31.71 -11.95 11.35
N ASN A 290 32.41 -11.40 12.34
CA ASN A 290 33.78 -11.75 12.68
C ASN A 290 33.94 -11.77 14.21
N GLY A 291 35.14 -12.08 14.70
CA GLY A 291 35.42 -12.13 16.14
C GLY A 291 35.23 -10.81 16.90
N SER A 292 35.07 -9.66 16.23
CA SER A 292 34.81 -8.36 16.88
C SER A 292 33.33 -7.96 16.89
N GLY A 293 32.47 -8.60 16.10
CA GLY A 293 31.04 -8.33 16.06
C GLY A 293 30.35 -8.82 14.78
N THR A 294 29.08 -8.46 14.64
CA THR A 294 28.20 -8.90 13.57
C THR A 294 27.61 -7.70 12.82
N TYR A 295 27.74 -7.70 11.50
CA TYR A 295 26.96 -6.85 10.62
C TYR A 295 25.59 -7.47 10.41
N VAL A 296 24.57 -6.68 10.70
CA VAL A 296 23.17 -7.05 10.53
C VAL A 296 22.46 -6.03 9.68
N VAL A 297 21.49 -6.51 8.92
CA VAL A 297 20.50 -5.72 8.24
C VAL A 297 19.35 -5.49 9.21
N THR A 298 19.02 -4.23 9.42
CA THR A 298 17.93 -3.79 10.27
C THR A 298 17.26 -2.60 9.64
N CYS A 299 16.06 -2.30 10.11
CA CYS A 299 15.29 -1.16 9.70
C CYS A 299 15.53 -0.04 10.72
N GLU A 300 16.01 1.12 10.26
CA GLU A 300 16.01 2.34 11.08
C GLU A 300 14.69 3.06 10.85
N SER A 301 13.95 3.36 11.92
CA SER A 301 12.83 4.28 11.84
C SER A 301 13.36 5.65 11.39
N LEU A 302 13.00 6.11 10.19
CA LEU A 302 13.20 7.51 9.84
C LEU A 302 12.26 8.40 10.65
N ALA A 303 12.62 9.68 10.73
CA ALA A 303 11.90 10.81 11.33
C ALA A 303 10.41 10.94 10.97
N ASP A 304 9.91 10.17 9.99
CA ASP A 304 8.54 10.16 9.47
C ASP A 304 7.80 8.82 9.69
N ALA A 305 8.45 7.85 10.39
CA ALA A 305 7.95 6.54 10.80
C ALA A 305 7.23 5.67 9.74
N THR A 306 7.27 6.06 8.47
CA THR A 306 6.68 5.33 7.36
C THR A 306 7.71 4.89 6.33
N ALA A 307 8.91 5.46 6.38
CA ALA A 307 10.07 4.94 5.69
C ALA A 307 11.04 4.33 6.70
N TYR A 308 11.06 3.00 6.79
CA TYR A 308 12.24 2.36 7.34
C TYR A 308 13.29 2.31 6.25
N ASN A 309 14.38 3.06 6.41
CA ASN A 309 15.53 2.83 5.55
C ASN A 309 16.19 1.54 6.03
N PRO A 310 16.16 0.47 5.23
CA PRO A 310 16.98 -0.69 5.54
C PRO A 310 18.42 -0.22 5.56
N ARG A 311 19.11 -0.51 6.66
CA ARG A 311 20.52 -0.16 6.85
C ARG A 311 21.32 -1.38 7.26
N VAL A 312 22.63 -1.26 7.07
CA VAL A 312 23.59 -2.19 7.64
C VAL A 312 24.12 -1.58 8.94
N THR A 313 23.93 -2.29 10.06
CA THR A 313 24.44 -1.89 11.37
C THR A 313 25.48 -2.89 11.84
N PHE A 314 26.57 -2.39 12.43
CA PHE A 314 27.56 -3.25 13.09
C PHE A 314 27.28 -3.30 14.59
N LEU A 315 27.05 -4.51 15.10
CA LEU A 315 26.85 -4.77 16.52
C LEU A 315 28.11 -5.42 17.08
N ARG A 316 28.70 -4.81 18.11
CA ARG A 316 29.93 -5.34 18.71
C ARG A 316 29.62 -6.60 19.50
N ALA A 317 30.56 -7.55 19.51
CA ALA A 317 30.40 -8.81 20.27
C ALA A 317 30.07 -8.58 21.76
N ALA A 318 30.58 -7.50 22.35
CA ALA A 318 30.29 -7.13 23.75
C ALA A 318 28.85 -6.65 24.00
N GLN A 319 28.09 -6.31 22.95
CA GLN A 319 26.71 -5.81 23.04
C GLN A 319 25.66 -6.90 22.77
N THR A 320 26.10 -8.08 22.33
CA THR A 320 25.26 -9.22 21.97
C THR A 320 25.44 -10.33 23.00
N LEU A 321 24.40 -10.64 23.77
CA LEU A 321 24.48 -11.63 24.84
C LEU A 321 24.43 -13.06 24.27
N HIS A 322 23.50 -13.35 23.36
CA HIS A 322 23.40 -14.65 22.67
C HIS A 322 22.73 -14.50 21.29
N PRO A 323 23.48 -14.59 20.18
CA PRO A 323 22.87 -14.69 18.86
C PRO A 323 22.23 -16.08 18.71
N LYS A 324 20.92 -16.13 18.44
CA LYS A 324 20.22 -17.37 18.08
C LYS A 324 19.76 -17.29 16.64
N LEU A 325 20.35 -18.13 15.80
CA LEU A 325 19.84 -18.41 14.46
C LEU A 325 18.64 -19.34 14.64
N ASP A 326 17.46 -18.88 14.24
CA ASP A 326 16.22 -19.66 14.35
C ASP A 326 15.91 -20.48 13.09
N GLY A 327 16.74 -20.33 12.04
CA GLY A 327 16.59 -21.00 10.75
C GLY A 327 15.47 -20.43 9.87
N SER A 328 14.80 -19.37 10.34
CA SER A 328 13.80 -18.64 9.55
C SER A 328 14.45 -17.55 8.69
N THR A 329 13.69 -16.99 7.75
CA THR A 329 14.19 -15.98 6.80
C THR A 329 13.67 -14.61 7.18
N TYR A 330 14.55 -13.63 7.25
CA TYR A 330 14.22 -12.21 7.39
C TYR A 330 14.07 -11.60 6.01
N TYR A 331 12.91 -11.05 5.66
CA TYR A 331 12.65 -10.52 4.33
C TYR A 331 12.66 -8.99 4.32
N LEU A 332 13.32 -8.41 3.31
CA LEU A 332 13.13 -7.02 2.94
C LEU A 332 12.34 -6.90 1.63
N ASP A 333 11.06 -6.55 1.71
CA ASP A 333 10.17 -6.27 0.57
C ASP A 333 9.78 -4.79 0.46
N SER A 334 10.50 -3.98 -0.32
CA SER A 334 10.10 -2.58 -0.49
C SER A 334 8.72 -2.38 -1.16
N GLY A 335 8.01 -3.43 -1.57
CA GLY A 335 6.78 -3.37 -2.35
C GLY A 335 7.02 -2.95 -3.81
N ASP A 336 8.15 -2.28 -4.08
CA ASP A 336 8.56 -1.88 -5.42
C ASP A 336 8.83 -3.09 -6.31
N ARG A 337 8.30 -3.05 -7.53
CA ARG A 337 8.65 -3.95 -8.63
C ARG A 337 9.03 -3.12 -9.85
N PRO A 338 10.26 -2.54 -9.89
CA PRO A 338 10.64 -1.58 -10.92
C PRO A 338 10.68 -2.23 -12.31
N SER A 339 10.46 -1.43 -13.35
CA SER A 339 10.79 -1.83 -14.72
C SER A 339 12.32 -1.89 -14.88
N LEU A 340 12.79 -2.49 -15.98
CA LEU A 340 14.21 -2.44 -16.31
C LEU A 340 14.71 -1.00 -16.52
N ALA A 341 13.91 -0.15 -17.14
CA ALA A 341 14.24 1.27 -17.30
C ALA A 341 14.39 1.96 -15.94
N THR A 342 13.43 1.77 -15.04
CA THR A 342 13.48 2.34 -13.67
C THR A 342 14.68 1.81 -12.88
N PHE A 343 15.04 0.54 -13.05
CA PHE A 343 16.24 -0.01 -12.42
C PHE A 343 17.53 0.59 -12.99
N ALA A 344 17.62 0.74 -14.32
CA ALA A 344 18.77 1.36 -14.98
C ALA A 344 18.91 2.84 -14.60
N GLU A 345 17.81 3.57 -14.49
CA GLU A 345 17.78 4.97 -14.03
C GLU A 345 18.28 5.08 -12.58
N ARG A 346 17.78 4.22 -11.67
CA ARG A 346 18.30 4.12 -10.29
C ARG A 346 19.81 3.85 -10.26
N LEU A 347 20.29 3.01 -11.16
CA LEU A 347 21.71 2.69 -11.29
C LEU A 347 22.55 3.87 -11.78
N LEU A 348 21.95 4.73 -12.61
CA LEU A 348 22.56 5.96 -13.14
C LEU A 348 22.35 7.20 -12.26
N GLY A 349 21.62 7.07 -11.14
CA GLY A 349 21.30 8.18 -10.25
C GLY A 349 20.27 9.16 -10.83
N VAL A 350 19.46 8.72 -11.79
CA VAL A 350 18.38 9.49 -12.40
C VAL A 350 17.04 8.98 -11.88
N SER A 351 16.11 9.86 -11.52
CA SER A 351 14.81 9.50 -10.94
C SER A 351 13.66 9.91 -11.86
N ILE A 352 13.35 9.10 -12.86
CA ILE A 352 12.15 9.24 -13.70
C ILE A 352 11.25 8.03 -13.43
N ARG A 353 10.08 8.21 -12.81
CA ARG A 353 9.18 7.08 -12.57
C ARG A 353 8.31 6.81 -13.79
N LEU A 354 8.74 5.87 -14.64
CA LEU A 354 7.91 5.34 -15.71
C LEU A 354 6.89 4.34 -15.13
N PRO A 355 5.58 4.48 -15.43
CA PRO A 355 4.58 3.51 -14.99
C PRO A 355 4.90 2.12 -15.58
N VAL A 356 4.77 1.06 -14.76
CA VAL A 356 5.04 -0.33 -15.17
C VAL A 356 3.71 -1.05 -15.35
N PRO A 357 3.11 -1.00 -16.54
CA PRO A 357 1.76 -1.49 -16.71
C PRO A 357 1.61 -3.02 -16.67
N LEU A 358 2.65 -3.80 -17.03
CA LEU A 358 2.69 -5.27 -16.94
C LEU A 358 3.37 -5.70 -15.62
N GLY A 359 2.84 -5.23 -14.48
CA GLY A 359 3.31 -5.60 -13.15
C GLY A 359 2.64 -6.88 -12.64
N THR A 360 3.40 -7.88 -12.21
CA THR A 360 2.86 -8.89 -11.30
C THR A 360 2.70 -8.20 -9.94
N GLY A 361 1.49 -7.81 -9.58
CA GLY A 361 1.17 -7.26 -8.27
C GLY A 361 1.36 -8.31 -7.19
N LEU A 362 2.62 -8.61 -6.86
CA LEU A 362 2.97 -9.38 -5.69
C LEU A 362 2.80 -8.43 -4.51
N ARG A 363 1.65 -8.51 -3.84
CA ARG A 363 1.48 -7.87 -2.54
C ARG A 363 2.65 -8.29 -1.65
N PRO A 364 3.25 -7.37 -0.87
CA PRO A 364 4.23 -7.77 0.12
C PRO A 364 3.58 -8.83 1.02
N ALA A 365 4.25 -9.98 1.16
CA ALA A 365 3.73 -11.09 1.96
C ALA A 365 3.67 -10.72 3.45
N GLU A 366 4.56 -9.81 3.88
CA GLU A 366 4.67 -9.24 5.23
C GLU A 366 5.26 -7.82 5.13
N PRO A 367 4.93 -6.89 6.06
CA PRO A 367 5.57 -5.58 6.12
C PRO A 367 7.05 -5.72 6.54
N THR A 368 7.90 -5.73 5.52
CA THR A 368 9.37 -5.60 5.43
C THR A 368 10.15 -4.99 6.58
N CYS A 369 9.58 -4.02 7.25
CA CYS A 369 10.23 -3.30 8.33
C CYS A 369 9.29 -2.99 9.50
N GLY A 370 8.11 -3.60 9.54
CA GLY A 370 7.53 -3.83 10.85
C GLY A 370 8.54 -4.70 11.57
N GLY A 371 9.16 -4.22 12.65
CA GLY A 371 9.54 -5.17 13.67
C GLY A 371 8.34 -6.10 13.87
N THR A 372 8.56 -7.34 14.28
CA THR A 372 7.50 -7.94 15.09
C THR A 372 7.23 -6.88 16.15
N GLY A 373 6.05 -6.26 16.13
CA GLY A 373 5.64 -5.36 17.19
C GLY A 373 5.87 -6.07 18.53
N PRO A 374 5.76 -5.38 19.67
CA PRO A 374 5.92 -6.11 20.93
C PRO A 374 5.05 -7.37 20.89
N THR A 375 5.57 -8.48 21.42
CA THR A 375 4.85 -9.78 21.38
C THR A 375 3.47 -9.71 22.03
N THR A 376 3.22 -8.64 22.77
CA THR A 376 1.97 -8.26 23.43
C THR A 376 1.84 -6.74 23.38
N LEU A 377 0.68 -6.22 22.96
CA LEU A 377 0.35 -4.81 23.05
C LEU A 377 0.03 -4.44 24.51
N SER A 378 0.45 -3.26 24.97
CA SER A 378 0.07 -2.77 26.31
C SER A 378 -1.40 -2.42 26.41
N HIS A 379 -1.97 -1.85 25.35
CA HIS A 379 -3.39 -1.56 25.19
C HIS A 379 -3.92 -2.21 23.90
N GLY A 380 -5.13 -2.75 23.98
CA GLY A 380 -5.76 -3.47 22.88
C GLY A 380 -5.21 -4.87 22.65
N PHE A 381 -5.74 -5.52 21.61
CA PHE A 381 -5.35 -6.84 21.15
C PHE A 381 -5.64 -6.98 19.66
N GLU A 382 -4.85 -7.78 18.95
CA GLU A 382 -5.12 -8.07 17.54
C GLU A 382 -6.45 -8.83 17.40
N ASP A 383 -7.30 -8.36 16.49
CA ASP A 383 -8.58 -8.98 16.15
C ASP A 383 -8.52 -9.61 14.75
N PRO A 384 -8.12 -10.90 14.66
CA PRO A 384 -7.99 -11.57 13.37
C PRO A 384 -9.31 -11.74 12.63
N VAL A 385 -10.47 -11.55 13.29
CA VAL A 385 -11.79 -11.60 12.64
C VAL A 385 -12.00 -10.37 11.74
N LEU A 386 -11.43 -9.23 12.11
CA LEU A 386 -11.49 -7.99 11.34
C LEU A 386 -10.37 -7.90 10.29
N GLY A 387 -9.31 -8.69 10.48
CA GLY A 387 -8.22 -8.84 9.53
C GLY A 387 -6.86 -8.66 10.17
N ALA A 388 -5.81 -9.01 9.44
CA ALA A 388 -4.44 -8.84 9.93
C ALA A 388 -4.14 -7.36 10.22
N GLY A 389 -3.48 -7.10 11.36
CA GLY A 389 -3.12 -5.76 11.81
C GLY A 389 -4.27 -4.92 12.39
N VAL A 390 -5.50 -5.42 12.44
CA VAL A 390 -6.59 -4.70 13.13
C VAL A 390 -6.47 -4.93 14.63
N ILE A 391 -6.44 -3.84 15.39
CA ILE A 391 -6.32 -3.83 16.84
C ILE A 391 -7.67 -3.42 17.43
N ALA A 392 -8.27 -4.28 18.23
CA ALA A 392 -9.46 -3.98 18.99
C ALA A 392 -9.10 -3.65 20.45
N GLY A 393 -9.89 -2.77 21.05
CA GLY A 393 -9.62 -2.28 22.40
C GLY A 393 -10.24 -3.10 23.51
N PRO A 394 -9.74 -2.97 24.75
CA PRO A 394 -10.59 -3.22 25.90
C PRO A 394 -11.77 -2.23 25.91
N ALA A 395 -12.90 -2.65 26.45
CA ALA A 395 -13.94 -1.68 26.81
C ALA A 395 -13.41 -0.79 27.95
N PRO A 396 -13.79 0.51 28.01
CA PRO A 396 -13.47 1.34 29.15
C PRO A 396 -13.92 0.68 30.46
N ALA A 397 -13.09 0.72 31.50
CA ALA A 397 -13.30 -0.04 32.74
C ALA A 397 -14.66 0.23 33.42
N ILE A 398 -15.19 1.44 33.26
CA ILE A 398 -16.48 1.88 33.83
C ILE A 398 -17.63 1.83 32.80
N GLY A 399 -17.38 1.42 31.56
CA GLY A 399 -18.37 1.42 30.47
C GLY A 399 -18.60 2.78 29.80
N HIS A 400 -17.81 3.78 30.17
CA HIS A 400 -17.82 5.14 29.59
C HIS A 400 -16.40 5.55 29.22
N ALA A 401 -16.27 6.37 28.18
CA ALA A 401 -15.01 7.03 27.89
C ALA A 401 -14.62 7.99 29.03
N ALA A 402 -13.33 8.24 29.20
CA ALA A 402 -12.81 9.19 30.16
C ALA A 402 -13.42 10.59 29.91
N ALA A 403 -14.05 11.15 30.94
CA ALA A 403 -14.84 12.37 30.87
C ALA A 403 -15.99 12.36 29.84
N GLY A 404 -16.33 11.19 29.27
CA GLY A 404 -17.31 11.05 28.21
C GLY A 404 -18.76 11.08 28.69
N ASP A 405 -19.66 11.15 27.72
CA ASP A 405 -21.10 11.22 27.97
C ASP A 405 -21.69 9.87 28.43
N PRO A 406 -22.88 9.85 29.08
CA PRO A 406 -23.56 8.62 29.46
C PRO A 406 -23.97 7.77 28.24
N PRO A 407 -23.76 6.44 28.25
CA PRO A 407 -24.11 5.57 27.15
C PRO A 407 -25.63 5.41 27.05
N ILE A 408 -26.07 4.99 25.88
CA ILE A 408 -27.48 4.84 25.50
C ILE A 408 -28.25 3.90 26.43
N GLU A 409 -27.58 2.91 27.05
CA GLU A 409 -28.19 2.02 28.04
C GLU A 409 -28.72 2.78 29.27
N GLN A 410 -28.11 3.92 29.61
CA GLN A 410 -28.48 4.73 30.77
C GLN A 410 -29.47 5.83 30.43
N THR A 411 -29.44 6.35 29.20
CA THR A 411 -30.28 7.47 28.77
C THR A 411 -31.54 7.02 28.05
N THR A 412 -31.44 6.06 27.13
CA THR A 412 -32.54 5.58 26.29
C THR A 412 -32.53 4.04 26.17
N PRO A 413 -32.80 3.31 27.28
CA PRO A 413 -32.66 1.85 27.33
C PRO A 413 -33.49 1.10 26.27
N ALA A 414 -34.65 1.65 25.90
CA ALA A 414 -35.56 1.06 24.91
C ALA A 414 -34.98 1.01 23.49
N SER A 415 -34.09 1.96 23.14
CA SER A 415 -33.46 2.04 21.82
C SER A 415 -32.07 1.39 21.79
N ALA A 416 -31.45 1.17 22.95
CA ALA A 416 -30.08 0.69 23.10
C ALA A 416 -29.85 -0.65 22.37
N HIS A 417 -30.75 -1.62 22.52
CA HIS A 417 -30.61 -2.93 21.89
C HIS A 417 -30.54 -2.81 20.36
N LEU A 418 -31.50 -2.11 19.74
CA LEU A 418 -31.54 -1.92 18.29
C LEU A 418 -30.30 -1.16 17.81
N ALA A 419 -29.95 -0.07 18.49
CA ALA A 419 -28.81 0.76 18.15
C ALA A 419 -27.49 -0.03 18.17
N ARG A 420 -27.28 -0.89 19.19
CA ARG A 420 -26.07 -1.72 19.26
C ARG A 420 -26.06 -2.89 18.29
N GLN A 421 -27.21 -3.49 17.97
CA GLN A 421 -27.30 -4.67 17.11
C GLN A 421 -26.71 -4.45 15.71
N VAL A 422 -26.83 -3.22 15.18
CA VAL A 422 -26.38 -2.86 13.83
C VAL A 422 -25.33 -1.75 13.82
N GLN A 423 -24.76 -1.42 14.99
CA GLN A 423 -23.70 -0.40 15.10
C GLN A 423 -22.52 -0.74 14.19
N PRO A 424 -22.01 0.20 13.39
CA PRO A 424 -20.83 -0.01 12.56
C PRO A 424 -19.59 -0.30 13.40
N ILE A 425 -18.67 -1.06 12.83
CA ILE A 425 -17.28 -1.12 13.27
C ILE A 425 -16.53 -0.06 12.48
N LEU A 426 -16.03 0.95 13.15
CA LEU A 426 -15.18 1.96 12.54
C LEU A 426 -13.71 1.57 12.71
N GLU A 427 -12.98 1.52 11.60
CA GLU A 427 -11.53 1.36 11.57
C GLU A 427 -10.87 2.70 11.26
N ALA A 428 -9.85 3.08 12.04
CA ALA A 428 -9.00 4.24 11.78
C ALA A 428 -7.54 3.82 11.67
N SER A 429 -6.78 4.42 10.75
CA SER A 429 -5.35 4.16 10.60
C SER A 429 -4.59 4.63 11.83
N VAL A 430 -3.72 3.78 12.37
CA VAL A 430 -2.82 4.17 13.47
C VAL A 430 -1.90 5.32 13.07
N ALA A 431 -1.61 5.47 11.77
CA ALA A 431 -0.75 6.55 11.26
C ALA A 431 -1.39 7.94 11.26
N ASP A 432 -2.71 8.05 11.40
CA ASP A 432 -3.42 9.33 11.39
C ASP A 432 -3.44 10.00 12.77
N GLU A 433 -3.31 9.20 13.84
CA GLU A 433 -3.43 9.64 15.24
C GLU A 433 -4.72 10.38 15.62
N ASN A 434 -5.67 10.38 14.69
CA ASN A 434 -6.94 11.06 14.85
C ASN A 434 -8.04 10.02 14.78
N TRP A 435 -8.65 9.75 15.93
CA TRP A 435 -9.72 8.78 16.10
C TRP A 435 -10.97 9.46 16.67
N PRO A 436 -12.16 8.85 16.55
CA PRO A 436 -13.35 9.44 17.12
C PRO A 436 -13.25 9.51 18.62
N VAL A 437 -13.59 10.65 19.20
CA VAL A 437 -13.47 10.90 20.63
C VAL A 437 -14.77 11.44 21.20
N SER A 438 -14.92 11.34 22.51
CA SER A 438 -16.02 12.00 23.19
C SER A 438 -15.86 13.53 23.21
N VAL A 439 -16.98 14.24 23.03
CA VAL A 439 -17.08 15.68 23.30
C VAL A 439 -16.66 15.99 24.73
N GLY A 440 -16.99 15.13 25.68
CA GLY A 440 -16.55 15.28 27.07
C GLY A 440 -15.03 15.24 27.24
N ALA A 441 -14.33 14.30 26.59
CA ALA A 441 -12.86 14.24 26.57
C ALA A 441 -12.26 15.47 25.89
N LEU A 442 -12.85 15.92 24.78
CA LEU A 442 -12.47 17.17 24.12
C LEU A 442 -12.56 18.36 25.10
N LEU A 443 -13.66 18.51 25.84
CA LEU A 443 -13.81 19.62 26.80
C LEU A 443 -12.87 19.50 28.01
N ALA A 444 -12.46 18.28 28.34
CA ALA A 444 -11.47 17.98 29.37
C ALA A 444 -10.02 18.18 28.89
N ASP A 445 -9.80 18.51 27.61
CA ASP A 445 -8.49 18.60 26.99
C ASP A 445 -7.57 19.66 27.63
N ARG A 446 -6.26 19.44 27.58
CA ARG A 446 -5.21 20.27 28.17
C ARG A 446 -4.06 20.47 27.20
N GLY A 447 -4.06 21.62 26.52
CA GLY A 447 -2.99 22.03 25.64
C GLY A 447 -1.74 22.58 26.34
N PRO A 448 -0.79 23.12 25.55
CA PRO A 448 0.46 23.67 26.04
C PRO A 448 0.26 24.69 27.17
N GLY A 449 1.05 24.57 28.24
CA GLY A 449 0.93 25.45 29.41
C GLY A 449 -0.35 25.26 30.23
N GLY A 450 -1.11 24.17 30.00
CA GLY A 450 -2.37 23.89 30.68
C GLY A 450 -3.59 24.62 30.09
N ALA A 451 -3.48 25.09 28.84
CA ALA A 451 -4.59 25.71 28.13
C ALA A 451 -5.78 24.75 28.01
N VAL A 452 -7.00 25.27 28.10
CA VAL A 452 -8.25 24.49 28.06
C VAL A 452 -9.14 24.99 26.93
N PRO A 453 -10.07 24.16 26.42
CA PRO A 453 -11.08 24.62 25.48
C PRO A 453 -11.87 25.81 26.03
N CYS A 454 -12.13 26.78 25.16
CA CYS A 454 -12.83 28.01 25.47
C CYS A 454 -14.08 28.16 24.58
N LEU A 455 -15.19 28.62 25.17
CA LEU A 455 -16.40 28.97 24.45
C LEU A 455 -16.36 30.46 24.15
N HIS A 456 -16.44 30.82 22.87
CA HIS A 456 -16.54 32.19 22.40
C HIS A 456 -18.01 32.51 22.13
N GLU A 457 -18.62 33.31 23.01
CA GLU A 457 -20.01 33.73 22.87
C GLU A 457 -20.07 35.11 22.21
N LYS A 458 -20.91 35.29 21.19
CA LYS A 458 -21.14 36.62 20.60
C LYS A 458 -21.85 37.56 21.57
N GLN A 459 -22.69 37.00 22.45
CA GLN A 459 -23.46 37.76 23.43
C GLN A 459 -22.85 37.54 24.83
N SER A 460 -22.03 38.49 25.26
CA SER A 460 -21.30 38.61 26.54
C SER A 460 -21.71 37.66 27.70
N PRO A 461 -20.76 37.02 28.41
CA PRO A 461 -19.32 37.28 28.40
C PRO A 461 -18.60 36.69 27.17
N PRO A 462 -17.63 37.42 26.58
CA PRO A 462 -17.12 37.14 25.23
C PRO A 462 -16.32 35.83 25.11
N VAL A 463 -15.75 35.32 26.22
CA VAL A 463 -15.00 34.05 26.26
C VAL A 463 -15.19 33.39 27.63
N VAL A 464 -15.52 32.09 27.66
CA VAL A 464 -15.68 31.29 28.89
C VAL A 464 -14.75 30.08 28.84
N CYS A 465 -13.87 29.93 29.85
CA CYS A 465 -12.98 28.78 29.99
C CYS A 465 -12.83 28.39 31.48
N PRO A 466 -12.78 27.09 31.86
CA PRO A 466 -13.06 25.93 31.01
C PRO A 466 -14.55 25.81 30.67
N VAL A 467 -14.84 25.20 29.53
CA VAL A 467 -16.21 24.91 29.10
C VAL A 467 -16.71 23.60 29.70
N THR A 468 -18.00 23.52 30.03
CA THR A 468 -18.67 22.27 30.44
C THR A 468 -19.79 21.90 29.46
N PRO A 469 -20.15 20.60 29.34
CA PRO A 469 -21.27 20.18 28.49
C PRO A 469 -22.59 20.92 28.78
N THR A 470 -22.82 21.31 30.03
CA THR A 470 -24.02 22.06 30.43
C THR A 470 -24.04 23.51 29.95
N MET A 471 -22.88 24.13 29.68
CA MET A 471 -22.85 25.49 29.09
C MET A 471 -23.39 25.48 27.66
N LEU A 472 -23.16 24.39 26.93
CA LEU A 472 -23.65 24.17 25.56
C LEU A 472 -25.15 23.83 25.49
N SER A 473 -25.83 23.71 26.64
CA SER A 473 -27.29 23.51 26.72
C SER A 473 -28.11 24.79 26.52
N ARG A 474 -27.48 25.97 26.62
CA ARG A 474 -28.16 27.28 26.56
C ARG A 474 -28.61 27.61 25.14
N LEU A 475 -29.55 28.54 25.01
CA LEU A 475 -29.86 29.20 23.72
C LEU A 475 -28.64 30.03 23.30
N GLY A 476 -27.67 29.39 22.63
CA GLY A 476 -26.53 30.06 22.00
C GLY A 476 -26.91 30.77 20.70
N ASP A 477 -25.97 31.51 20.14
CA ASP A 477 -26.02 32.06 18.78
C ASP A 477 -25.34 31.09 17.80
N SER A 478 -25.77 31.09 16.54
CA SER A 478 -25.10 30.34 15.47
C SER A 478 -23.67 30.78 15.20
N SER A 479 -23.26 31.95 15.70
CA SER A 479 -21.87 32.42 15.62
C SER A 479 -21.01 32.03 16.83
N ASP A 480 -21.59 31.39 17.85
CA ASP A 480 -20.80 30.94 18.99
C ASP A 480 -19.94 29.75 18.56
N TYR A 481 -18.74 29.62 19.13
CA TYR A 481 -17.84 28.52 18.78
C TYR A 481 -16.95 28.09 19.92
N LEU A 482 -16.54 26.82 19.87
CA LEU A 482 -15.49 26.29 20.74
C LEU A 482 -14.13 26.54 20.10
N GLN A 483 -13.19 27.11 20.83
CA GLN A 483 -11.80 27.16 20.42
C GLN A 483 -11.02 26.11 21.21
N TYR A 484 -10.42 25.16 20.51
CA TYR A 484 -9.59 24.13 21.13
C TYR A 484 -8.19 24.66 21.41
N PRO A 485 -7.49 24.10 22.42
CA PRO A 485 -6.10 24.45 22.68
C PRO A 485 -5.23 24.08 21.47
N THR A 486 -4.52 25.05 20.89
CA THR A 486 -3.51 24.79 19.87
C THR A 486 -2.19 25.43 20.28
N PRO A 487 -1.04 24.95 19.78
CA PRO A 487 0.25 25.60 20.04
C PRO A 487 0.30 27.06 19.55
N GLN A 488 -0.46 27.40 18.50
CA GLN A 488 -0.54 28.75 17.96
C GLN A 488 -1.60 29.64 18.63
N ALA A 489 -2.58 29.10 19.36
CA ALA A 489 -3.59 29.89 20.08
C ALA A 489 -2.98 30.83 21.14
N ALA A 490 -1.75 30.59 21.58
CA ALA A 490 -0.99 31.47 22.47
C ALA A 490 -0.29 32.65 21.74
N SER A 491 -0.27 32.63 20.40
CA SER A 491 0.33 33.67 19.55
C SER A 491 -0.77 34.56 18.95
N SER A 492 -0.48 35.84 18.70
CA SER A 492 -1.41 36.78 18.05
C SER A 492 -1.60 36.51 16.54
N SER A 493 -1.49 35.26 16.11
CA SER A 493 -1.72 34.81 14.74
C SER A 493 -3.22 34.92 14.39
N PRO A 494 -3.58 35.32 13.15
CA PRO A 494 -4.97 35.34 12.71
C PRO A 494 -5.58 33.95 12.52
N SER A 495 -4.77 32.91 12.31
CA SER A 495 -5.20 31.51 12.31
C SER A 495 -4.79 30.82 13.62
N PRO A 496 -5.67 30.00 14.24
CA PRO A 496 -5.29 29.17 15.36
C PRO A 496 -4.52 27.91 14.94
N LEU A 497 -4.37 27.61 13.64
CA LEU A 497 -3.78 26.38 13.12
C LEU A 497 -2.48 26.64 12.36
N ASN A 498 -1.51 25.73 12.50
CA ASN A 498 -0.15 25.88 11.99
C ASN A 498 0.17 25.13 10.69
N GLY A 499 -0.75 24.31 10.19
CA GLY A 499 -0.58 23.50 8.98
C GLY A 499 0.10 22.13 9.19
N GLU A 500 0.45 21.77 10.42
CA GLU A 500 1.15 20.53 10.80
C GLU A 500 0.23 19.64 11.67
N PRO A 501 -0.47 18.65 11.09
CA PRO A 501 -1.48 17.84 11.80
C PRO A 501 -0.99 17.22 13.11
N LEU A 502 0.21 16.64 13.12
CA LEU A 502 0.80 16.02 14.31
C LEU A 502 1.01 17.02 15.46
N VAL A 503 1.25 18.29 15.14
CA VAL A 503 1.42 19.34 16.16
C VAL A 503 0.07 19.82 16.69
N GLU A 504 -0.97 19.79 15.86
CA GLU A 504 -2.34 20.14 16.26
C GLU A 504 -3.00 19.06 17.13
N LEU A 505 -2.57 17.80 17.02
CA LEU A 505 -3.07 16.69 17.84
C LEU A 505 -2.38 16.59 19.21
N GLN A 506 -1.14 17.07 19.37
CA GLN A 506 -0.39 17.03 20.64
C GLN A 506 -1.13 17.60 21.87
N PRO A 507 -1.86 18.74 21.79
CA PRO A 507 -2.68 19.23 22.89
C PRO A 507 -3.67 18.18 23.38
N PHE A 508 -4.32 17.50 22.44
CA PHE A 508 -5.33 16.48 22.68
C PHE A 508 -4.75 15.25 23.40
N GLU A 509 -3.60 14.78 22.94
CA GLU A 509 -2.86 13.70 23.58
C GLU A 509 -2.48 14.04 25.03
N ALA A 510 -2.04 15.27 25.27
CA ALA A 510 -1.67 15.75 26.60
C ALA A 510 -2.88 15.81 27.55
N GLY A 511 -4.05 16.27 27.08
CA GLY A 511 -5.29 16.28 27.86
C GLY A 511 -5.81 14.91 28.26
N GLN A 512 -5.48 13.89 27.47
CA GLN A 512 -5.87 12.51 27.74
C GLN A 512 -4.87 11.76 28.63
N ALA A 513 -3.80 12.44 29.08
CA ALA A 513 -2.66 11.83 29.76
C ALA A 513 -2.01 10.69 28.95
N THR A 514 -2.24 10.68 27.64
CA THR A 514 -1.64 9.79 26.67
C THR A 514 -0.54 10.58 25.97
N PHE A 515 0.48 11.09 26.67
CA PHE A 515 1.62 11.69 25.94
C PHE A 515 2.48 10.55 25.37
N ILE A 516 2.54 10.45 24.05
CA ILE A 516 2.88 9.18 23.38
C ILE A 516 4.29 9.20 22.77
N GLY A 517 5.21 9.96 23.33
CA GLY A 517 6.59 10.00 22.82
C GLY A 517 6.65 10.53 21.37
N SER A 518 7.61 10.04 20.57
CA SER A 518 7.75 10.47 19.18
C SER A 518 6.96 9.58 18.23
N LEU A 519 6.71 10.09 17.03
CA LEU A 519 6.07 9.39 15.92
C LEU A 519 6.54 7.96 15.67
N HIS A 520 7.82 7.68 15.93
CA HIS A 520 8.39 6.36 15.71
C HIS A 520 7.99 5.36 16.79
N HIS A 521 7.71 5.86 17.99
CA HIS A 521 7.44 5.02 19.13
C HIS A 521 6.08 4.34 18.97
N TRP A 522 5.03 5.10 18.66
CA TRP A 522 3.69 4.52 18.52
C TRP A 522 3.49 3.75 17.22
N LEU A 523 4.16 4.12 16.11
CA LEU A 523 4.07 3.33 14.88
C LEU A 523 4.81 1.99 14.99
N ALA A 524 5.83 1.90 15.84
CA ALA A 524 6.51 0.64 16.14
C ALA A 524 5.77 -0.21 17.19
N ASP A 525 5.08 0.46 18.13
CA ASP A 525 4.25 -0.17 19.15
C ASP A 525 2.91 0.57 19.26
N PRO A 526 1.91 0.23 18.43
CA PRO A 526 0.60 0.87 18.50
C PRO A 526 -0.09 0.67 19.86
N GLY A 527 0.35 -0.31 20.65
CA GLY A 527 -0.22 -0.65 21.94
C GLY A 527 0.08 0.39 23.03
N ILE A 528 1.00 1.33 22.80
CA ILE A 528 1.20 2.46 23.73
C ILE A 528 0.08 3.50 23.64
N LEU A 529 -0.68 3.48 22.54
CA LEU A 529 -1.87 4.30 22.35
C LEU A 529 -3.06 3.62 23.04
N ASP A 530 -3.88 4.39 23.77
CA ASP A 530 -5.16 3.92 24.31
C ASP A 530 -6.34 4.74 23.77
N PRO A 531 -6.64 4.63 22.46
CA PRO A 531 -7.71 5.41 21.85
C PRO A 531 -9.08 5.06 22.43
N TRP A 532 -9.26 3.84 22.96
CA TRP A 532 -10.53 3.39 23.53
C TRP A 532 -10.85 4.05 24.86
N ALA A 533 -9.85 4.56 25.57
CA ALA A 533 -10.08 5.34 26.78
C ALA A 533 -10.95 6.57 26.51
N THR A 534 -10.85 7.18 25.32
CA THR A 534 -11.52 8.45 25.01
C THR A 534 -12.53 8.36 23.87
N ALA A 535 -12.53 7.26 23.13
CA ALA A 535 -13.45 7.04 22.02
C ALA A 535 -14.92 6.90 22.43
N GLN A 536 -15.80 7.60 21.72
CA GLN A 536 -17.24 7.43 21.78
C GLN A 536 -17.84 7.49 20.38
N ILE A 537 -18.93 6.73 20.20
CA ILE A 537 -19.76 6.82 19.00
C ILE A 537 -21.11 7.39 19.44
N TYR A 538 -21.64 8.28 18.63
CA TYR A 538 -22.88 8.99 18.88
C TYR A 538 -23.98 8.40 18.01
N PHE A 539 -25.21 8.34 18.53
CA PHE A 539 -26.33 7.68 17.89
C PHE A 539 -27.55 8.58 17.89
N VAL A 540 -28.29 8.57 16.78
CA VAL A 540 -29.66 9.09 16.75
C VAL A 540 -30.55 8.21 15.89
N ASN A 541 -31.73 7.87 16.42
CA ASN A 541 -32.82 7.36 15.59
C ASN A 541 -33.49 8.55 14.89
N ALA A 542 -33.08 8.84 13.66
CA ALA A 542 -33.56 9.98 12.88
C ALA A 542 -35.00 9.82 12.37
N GLY A 543 -35.65 8.69 12.65
CA GLY A 543 -37.02 8.39 12.27
C GLY A 543 -37.09 7.67 10.93
N ARG A 544 -38.26 7.70 10.29
CA ARG A 544 -38.47 6.97 9.03
C ARG A 544 -38.03 7.81 7.84
N VAL A 545 -37.33 7.19 6.90
CA VAL A 545 -37.01 7.76 5.58
C VAL A 545 -38.32 8.13 4.87
N PRO A 546 -38.63 9.42 4.67
CA PRO A 546 -39.81 9.87 3.94
C PRO A 546 -39.79 9.51 2.47
N ALA A 547 -40.97 9.41 1.87
CA ALA A 547 -41.12 9.31 0.42
C ALA A 547 -40.57 10.58 -0.26
N GLY A 548 -39.66 10.41 -1.22
CA GLY A 548 -39.10 11.51 -2.01
C GLY A 548 -38.15 12.45 -1.25
N PHE A 549 -37.58 11.98 -0.13
CA PHE A 549 -36.83 12.73 0.88
C PHE A 549 -36.01 13.92 0.32
N PRO A 550 -36.52 15.16 0.44
CA PRO A 550 -35.90 16.34 -0.13
C PRO A 550 -34.93 16.98 0.86
N GLY A 551 -33.72 16.44 1.01
CA GLY A 551 -32.76 17.10 1.89
C GLY A 551 -31.52 16.32 2.26
N TRP A 552 -31.46 15.02 1.99
CA TRP A 552 -30.19 14.33 1.98
C TRP A 552 -29.35 14.79 0.80
N PRO A 553 -28.03 14.97 0.96
CA PRO A 553 -27.22 15.54 -0.09
C PRO A 553 -27.24 14.72 -1.39
N VAL A 554 -27.49 13.41 -1.30
CA VAL A 554 -27.65 12.49 -2.44
C VAL A 554 -28.95 11.71 -2.33
N ARG A 555 -29.71 11.63 -3.44
CA ARG A 555 -30.90 10.79 -3.55
C ARG A 555 -30.60 9.52 -4.33
N ASP A 556 -31.02 8.37 -3.81
CA ASP A 556 -31.08 7.11 -4.55
C ASP A 556 -32.52 6.58 -4.62
N SER A 557 -33.11 6.60 -5.82
CA SER A 557 -34.48 6.13 -6.05
C SER A 557 -34.71 4.64 -5.73
N ARG A 558 -33.65 3.86 -5.54
CA ARG A 558 -33.72 2.43 -5.20
C ARG A 558 -33.95 2.19 -3.72
N VAL A 559 -33.68 3.19 -2.87
CA VAL A 559 -33.88 3.08 -1.41
C VAL A 559 -35.37 3.22 -1.09
N PRO A 560 -36.01 2.19 -0.49
CA PRO A 560 -37.42 2.25 -0.15
C PRO A 560 -37.72 3.36 0.87
N ALA A 561 -38.86 4.03 0.69
CA ALA A 561 -39.41 4.89 1.73
C ALA A 561 -39.93 4.07 2.91
N GLY A 562 -39.91 4.64 4.12
CA GLY A 562 -40.47 4.06 5.33
C GLY A 562 -39.50 3.24 6.18
N LEU A 563 -38.29 2.96 5.67
CA LEU A 563 -37.18 2.38 6.44
C LEU A 563 -36.84 3.28 7.63
N LEU A 564 -36.46 2.68 8.75
CA LEU A 564 -36.01 3.40 9.93
C LEU A 564 -34.54 3.79 9.75
N ASN A 565 -34.23 5.08 9.93
CA ASN A 565 -32.89 5.62 9.80
C ASN A 565 -32.17 5.65 11.16
N LEU A 566 -31.11 4.86 11.28
CA LEU A 566 -30.26 4.77 12.47
C LEU A 566 -28.91 5.40 12.13
N GLU A 567 -28.67 6.62 12.61
CA GLU A 567 -27.44 7.38 12.31
C GLU A 567 -26.39 7.17 13.40
N TYR A 568 -25.15 6.96 12.98
CA TYR A 568 -23.98 6.78 13.83
C TYR A 568 -22.94 7.84 13.50
N TRP A 569 -22.67 8.72 14.46
CA TRP A 569 -21.83 9.90 14.32
C TRP A 569 -20.49 9.72 15.03
N PHE A 570 -19.44 10.26 14.42
CA PHE A 570 -18.05 10.19 14.84
C PHE A 570 -17.51 11.62 14.95
N PHE A 571 -16.88 11.95 16.08
CA PHE A 571 -16.31 13.27 16.29
C PHE A 571 -14.78 13.22 16.25
N TYR A 572 -14.17 13.96 15.34
CA TYR A 572 -12.73 14.12 15.26
C TYR A 572 -12.36 15.53 15.76
N PRO A 573 -11.39 15.69 16.68
CA PRO A 573 -11.00 17.01 17.20
C PRO A 573 -10.41 17.94 16.15
N TYR A 574 -9.90 17.38 15.06
CA TYR A 574 -9.18 18.09 14.01
C TYR A 574 -9.48 17.44 12.66
N ASN A 575 -9.45 18.23 11.60
CA ASN A 575 -9.56 17.75 10.23
C ASN A 575 -8.51 18.41 9.35
N TYR A 576 -7.96 17.63 8.42
CA TYR A 576 -7.03 18.09 7.41
C TYR A 576 -7.16 17.24 6.16
N PHE A 577 -7.34 17.85 4.99
CA PHE A 577 -7.52 17.12 3.74
C PHE A 577 -6.19 16.96 2.98
N PRO A 578 -5.67 15.72 2.77
CA PRO A 578 -4.47 15.46 1.97
C PRO A 578 -4.70 15.79 0.50
N THR A 579 -4.32 17.00 0.11
CA THR A 579 -4.69 17.60 -1.19
C THR A 579 -3.69 17.23 -2.28
N LEU A 580 -2.40 17.25 -1.95
CA LEU A 580 -1.35 16.67 -2.79
C LEU A 580 -0.74 15.47 -2.07
N VAL A 581 -0.74 14.34 -2.76
CA VAL A 581 -0.20 13.09 -2.23
C VAL A 581 0.71 12.39 -3.24
N ASP A 582 1.74 11.68 -2.76
CA ASP A 582 2.39 10.61 -3.53
C ASP A 582 1.52 9.35 -3.47
N ARG A 583 0.65 9.22 -4.49
CA ARG A 583 -0.26 8.07 -4.66
C ARG A 583 0.42 6.71 -4.58
N GLY A 584 1.70 6.63 -4.98
CA GLY A 584 2.45 5.37 -5.01
C GLY A 584 2.84 4.89 -3.61
N VAL A 585 2.84 5.78 -2.62
CA VAL A 585 3.20 5.44 -1.23
C VAL A 585 2.03 5.63 -0.26
N MET A 586 1.01 6.44 -0.56
CA MET A 586 -0.09 6.75 0.38
C MET A 586 -0.76 5.53 1.04
N SER A 587 -0.98 4.43 0.29
CA SER A 587 -1.60 3.22 0.85
C SER A 587 -0.68 2.40 1.79
N GLY A 588 0.64 2.57 1.64
CA GLY A 588 1.66 1.78 2.32
C GLY A 588 2.66 2.60 3.14
N ALA A 589 2.51 3.94 3.17
CA ALA A 589 3.24 4.94 3.93
C ALA A 589 2.50 6.29 3.88
N PRO A 590 1.33 6.43 4.55
CA PRO A 590 0.48 7.61 4.39
C PRO A 590 1.14 8.91 4.85
N LEU A 591 1.92 8.90 5.94
CA LEU A 591 2.61 10.09 6.43
C LEU A 591 3.69 10.59 5.45
N ALA A 592 4.38 9.71 4.72
CA ALA A 592 5.29 10.10 3.64
C ALA A 592 4.56 10.39 2.32
N GLY A 593 3.35 9.85 2.18
CA GLY A 593 2.48 10.06 1.03
C GLY A 593 1.75 11.39 1.08
N ASP A 594 1.49 11.92 2.26
CA ASP A 594 0.89 13.23 2.48
C ASP A 594 1.94 14.33 2.27
N LEU A 595 1.72 15.21 1.29
CA LEU A 595 2.68 16.24 0.89
C LEU A 595 2.17 17.65 1.17
N VAL A 596 0.88 17.91 0.92
CA VAL A 596 0.24 19.21 1.15
C VAL A 596 -1.19 18.99 1.61
N ASN A 597 -1.52 19.64 2.72
CA ASN A 597 -2.85 19.62 3.32
C ASN A 597 -3.63 20.92 3.04
N SER A 598 -4.94 20.81 2.96
CA SER A 598 -5.87 21.94 2.92
C SER A 598 -7.11 21.63 3.77
N ASP A 599 -8.11 22.51 3.77
CA ASP A 599 -9.36 22.31 4.52
C ASP A 599 -9.11 22.07 6.01
N LEU A 600 -8.25 22.90 6.60
CA LEU A 600 -7.87 22.73 8.00
C LEU A 600 -8.94 23.32 8.90
N HIS A 601 -9.46 22.53 9.83
CA HIS A 601 -10.39 23.06 10.83
C HIS A 601 -10.37 22.26 12.13
N GLN A 602 -10.72 22.97 13.21
CA GLN A 602 -10.99 22.35 14.49
C GLN A 602 -12.37 21.69 14.43
N GLY A 603 -12.44 20.46 14.93
CA GLY A 603 -13.65 19.66 15.02
C GLY A 603 -14.12 19.16 13.66
N ASP A 604 -14.58 17.93 13.62
CA ASP A 604 -15.24 17.36 12.45
C ASP A 604 -16.25 16.31 12.86
N TRP A 605 -17.38 16.27 12.15
CA TRP A 605 -18.50 15.37 12.45
C TRP A 605 -18.81 14.56 11.20
N GLU A 606 -18.47 13.28 11.26
CA GLU A 606 -18.74 12.33 10.20
C GLU A 606 -19.81 11.34 10.64
N HIS A 607 -20.55 10.75 9.70
CA HIS A 607 -21.56 9.75 10.05
C HIS A 607 -21.78 8.68 9.01
N VAL A 608 -22.35 7.57 9.45
CA VAL A 608 -22.96 6.57 8.59
C VAL A 608 -24.32 6.20 9.11
N ASP A 609 -25.19 5.77 8.21
CA ASP A 609 -26.55 5.41 8.58
C ASP A 609 -26.87 3.98 8.18
N VAL A 610 -27.48 3.25 9.11
CA VAL A 610 -28.01 1.93 8.84
C VAL A 610 -29.51 2.04 8.70
N LEU A 611 -30.01 1.82 7.48
CA LEU A 611 -31.44 1.80 7.21
C LEU A 611 -31.97 0.39 7.45
N VAL A 612 -32.89 0.28 8.41
CA VAL A 612 -33.47 -1.01 8.82
C VAL A 612 -34.96 -1.07 8.51
N ASP A 613 -35.45 -2.27 8.26
CA ASP A 613 -36.89 -2.53 8.19
C ASP A 613 -37.53 -2.24 9.56
N PRO A 614 -38.59 -1.42 9.62
CA PRO A 614 -39.18 -0.94 10.87
C PRO A 614 -39.94 -2.01 11.68
N ILE A 615 -40.15 -3.22 11.14
CA ILE A 615 -40.90 -4.29 11.79
C ILE A 615 -39.95 -5.39 12.26
N THR A 616 -39.10 -5.86 11.35
CA THR A 616 -38.14 -6.95 11.56
C THR A 616 -36.81 -6.46 12.11
N HIS A 617 -36.54 -5.15 12.01
CA HIS A 617 -35.24 -4.53 12.33
C HIS A 617 -34.08 -5.11 11.52
N ALA A 618 -34.36 -5.77 10.40
CA ALA A 618 -33.32 -6.27 9.50
C ALA A 618 -32.69 -5.09 8.75
N PRO A 619 -31.35 -4.99 8.71
CA PRO A 619 -30.68 -3.95 7.94
C PRO A 619 -30.81 -4.22 6.44
N GLU A 620 -31.18 -3.18 5.69
CA GLU A 620 -31.41 -3.25 4.25
C GLU A 620 -30.43 -2.41 3.45
N TRP A 621 -29.98 -1.28 4.00
CA TRP A 621 -29.04 -0.37 3.34
C TRP A 621 -28.08 0.26 4.35
N LEU A 622 -26.88 0.55 3.87
CA LEU A 622 -25.92 1.42 4.54
C LEU A 622 -25.79 2.71 3.71
N TYR A 623 -25.88 3.85 4.36
CA TYR A 623 -25.47 5.12 3.80
C TYR A 623 -24.14 5.55 4.40
N LEU A 624 -23.22 5.92 3.54
CA LEU A 624 -21.97 6.55 3.92
C LEU A 624 -22.12 8.04 3.68
N ALA A 625 -22.17 8.83 4.76
CA ALA A 625 -22.03 10.26 4.62
C ALA A 625 -20.59 10.56 4.18
N ARG A 626 -20.50 11.45 3.21
CA ARG A 626 -19.25 12.00 2.70
C ARG A 626 -19.49 13.49 2.53
N HIS A 627 -18.49 14.22 2.08
CA HIS A 627 -18.61 15.64 1.80
C HIS A 627 -19.86 16.00 1.00
N ALA A 628 -20.50 17.11 1.37
CA ALA A 628 -21.64 17.72 0.68
C ALA A 628 -22.50 16.68 -0.07
N ASN A 629 -22.53 16.71 -1.41
CA ASN A 629 -23.36 15.88 -2.27
C ASN A 629 -22.66 14.57 -2.76
N GLU A 630 -21.71 14.04 -2.00
CA GLU A 630 -20.91 12.86 -2.38
C GLU A 630 -21.34 11.57 -1.66
N GLY A 631 -22.33 11.63 -0.77
CA GLY A 631 -22.83 10.49 0.00
C GLY A 631 -23.26 9.29 -0.86
N MET A 632 -23.11 8.08 -0.31
CA MET A 632 -23.28 6.84 -1.06
C MET A 632 -24.20 5.84 -0.35
N PHE A 633 -25.19 5.32 -1.06
CA PHE A 633 -26.01 4.19 -0.61
C PHE A 633 -25.45 2.86 -1.11
N ILE A 634 -25.36 1.90 -0.19
CA ILE A 634 -24.90 0.54 -0.46
C ILE A 634 -25.98 -0.45 0.02
N PRO A 635 -26.50 -1.30 -0.86
CA PRO A 635 -27.42 -2.36 -0.44
C PRO A 635 -26.73 -3.29 0.56
N TRP A 636 -27.41 -3.65 1.65
CA TRP A 636 -26.82 -4.47 2.71
C TRP A 636 -26.32 -5.82 2.21
N ALA A 637 -27.04 -6.42 1.26
CA ALA A 637 -26.65 -7.68 0.62
C ALA A 637 -25.29 -7.61 -0.11
N SER A 638 -24.85 -6.42 -0.50
CA SER A 638 -23.56 -6.17 -1.16
C SER A 638 -22.40 -5.98 -0.17
N LEU A 639 -22.69 -5.79 1.11
CA LEU A 639 -21.67 -5.57 2.16
C LEU A 639 -21.03 -6.85 2.68
N LYS A 640 -21.36 -8.04 2.14
CA LYS A 640 -20.81 -9.33 2.61
C LYS A 640 -19.29 -9.33 2.89
N PRO A 641 -18.40 -8.76 2.04
CA PRO A 641 -16.97 -8.73 2.34
C PRO A 641 -16.56 -7.70 3.40
N ALA A 642 -17.45 -6.78 3.76
CA ALA A 642 -17.28 -5.71 4.74
C ALA A 642 -18.27 -5.86 5.91
N LEU A 643 -18.59 -7.09 6.32
CA LEU A 643 -19.42 -7.39 7.47
C LEU A 643 -18.64 -8.26 8.47
N ALA A 644 -18.62 -7.84 9.73
CA ALA A 644 -18.23 -8.67 10.86
C ALA A 644 -19.50 -9.10 11.61
N GLY A 645 -20.05 -10.27 11.25
CA GLY A 645 -21.37 -10.68 11.72
C GLY A 645 -22.47 -9.77 11.16
N SER A 646 -23.21 -9.10 12.04
CA SER A 646 -24.25 -8.11 11.65
C SER A 646 -23.75 -6.67 11.62
N HIS A 647 -22.45 -6.44 11.84
CA HIS A 647 -21.88 -5.10 11.93
C HIS A 647 -21.13 -4.74 10.63
N PRO A 648 -21.47 -3.63 9.97
CA PRO A 648 -20.75 -3.16 8.80
C PRO A 648 -19.39 -2.62 9.23
N ILE A 649 -18.34 -3.02 8.52
CA ILE A 649 -16.98 -2.49 8.69
C ILE A 649 -16.87 -1.27 7.79
N ILE A 650 -16.62 -0.12 8.40
CA ILE A 650 -16.35 1.14 7.74
C ILE A 650 -14.97 1.64 8.16
N GLN A 651 -14.35 2.46 7.32
CA GLN A 651 -13.00 2.95 7.53
C GLN A 651 -12.98 4.45 7.35
N ALA A 652 -12.40 5.16 8.31
CA ALA A 652 -12.12 6.58 8.18
C ALA A 652 -11.03 6.80 7.13
N ALA A 653 -11.25 7.75 6.22
CA ALA A 653 -10.18 8.24 5.36
C ALA A 653 -9.12 8.97 6.19
N PHE A 654 -7.87 8.86 5.77
CA PHE A 654 -6.72 9.50 6.40
C PHE A 654 -6.87 11.03 6.32
N GLY A 655 -6.87 11.70 7.47
CA GLY A 655 -6.92 13.15 7.67
C GLY A 655 -8.28 13.82 7.42
N GLY A 656 -8.97 13.46 6.34
CA GLY A 656 -10.28 14.04 6.00
C GLY A 656 -11.45 13.38 6.71
N HIS A 657 -11.28 12.12 7.13
CA HIS A 657 -12.24 11.28 7.87
C HIS A 657 -13.60 10.85 7.26
N PRO A 658 -13.99 11.11 5.99
CA PRO A 658 -15.19 10.47 5.46
C PRO A 658 -15.09 8.96 5.49
N SER A 659 -16.24 8.29 5.67
CA SER A 659 -16.29 6.85 5.91
C SER A 659 -16.47 6.04 4.62
N TYR A 660 -15.72 4.93 4.51
CA TYR A 660 -15.68 4.06 3.35
C TYR A 660 -15.74 2.57 3.71
N VAL A 661 -16.23 1.73 2.79
CA VAL A 661 -16.21 0.26 2.94
C VAL A 661 -14.98 -0.40 2.29
N GLY A 662 -14.09 0.39 1.68
CA GLY A 662 -13.01 -0.11 0.84
C GLY A 662 -11.72 0.68 1.00
N CYS A 663 -10.60 -0.02 0.79
CA CYS A 663 -9.25 0.51 0.92
C CYS A 663 -8.79 1.30 -0.31
N GLY A 664 -7.76 2.13 -0.13
CA GLY A 664 -7.04 2.83 -1.19
C GLY A 664 -7.67 4.15 -1.59
N GLU A 665 -7.36 4.60 -2.80
CA GLU A 665 -7.85 5.85 -3.38
C GLU A 665 -9.36 5.79 -3.60
N GLN A 666 -10.10 6.74 -3.01
CA GLN A 666 -11.54 6.92 -3.16
C GLN A 666 -11.81 8.22 -3.90
N HIS A 667 -12.15 8.11 -5.19
CA HIS A 667 -12.37 9.28 -6.01
C HIS A 667 -13.59 10.08 -5.54
N ARG A 668 -13.36 11.39 -5.39
CA ARG A 668 -14.40 12.36 -5.05
C ARG A 668 -15.14 12.82 -6.31
N ASN A 669 -16.43 13.08 -6.17
CA ASN A 669 -17.26 13.52 -7.29
C ASN A 669 -17.21 15.05 -7.45
N THR A 670 -16.02 15.58 -7.75
CA THR A 670 -15.81 17.03 -7.93
C THR A 670 -15.23 17.33 -9.32
N PRO A 671 -15.31 18.58 -9.82
CA PRO A 671 -14.72 18.96 -11.10
C PRO A 671 -13.19 18.79 -11.17
N VAL A 672 -12.54 18.69 -10.01
CA VAL A 672 -11.09 18.50 -9.86
C VAL A 672 -10.85 17.03 -9.45
N PRO A 673 -9.82 16.35 -9.98
CA PRO A 673 -9.54 14.95 -9.63
C PRO A 673 -8.94 14.84 -8.21
N LEU A 674 -9.78 15.05 -7.21
CA LEU A 674 -9.50 14.85 -5.78
C LEU A 674 -9.91 13.44 -5.35
N SER A 675 -9.23 12.93 -4.34
CA SER A 675 -9.50 11.60 -3.79
C SER A 675 -9.24 11.58 -2.29
N ASP A 676 -10.12 10.90 -1.56
CA ASP A 676 -9.84 10.50 -0.18
C ASP A 676 -9.00 9.23 -0.16
N TRP A 677 -8.27 8.99 0.92
CA TRP A 677 -7.36 7.85 1.02
C TRP A 677 -7.66 6.99 2.24
N VAL A 678 -8.05 5.74 1.99
CA VAL A 678 -8.34 4.77 3.06
C VAL A 678 -7.15 3.84 3.24
N VAL A 679 -6.48 3.90 4.39
CA VAL A 679 -5.20 3.23 4.64
C VAL A 679 -5.40 1.91 5.38
N CYS A 680 -5.45 0.80 4.63
CA CYS A 680 -5.64 -0.54 5.20
C CYS A 680 -4.37 -1.34 5.46
N GLY A 681 -3.24 -0.92 4.86
CA GLY A 681 -1.97 -1.67 4.93
C GLY A 681 -1.23 -1.54 6.26
N TYR A 682 -1.71 -0.66 7.13
CA TYR A 682 -1.15 -0.39 8.45
C TYR A 682 -1.98 -1.02 9.56
N PRO A 683 -1.41 -1.14 10.77
CA PRO A 683 -2.22 -1.35 11.96
C PRO A 683 -3.35 -0.33 12.00
N ARG A 684 -4.54 -0.80 12.40
CA ARG A 684 -5.76 0.02 12.46
C ARG A 684 -6.43 -0.18 13.79
N PHE A 685 -6.95 0.89 14.38
CA PHE A 685 -7.81 0.78 15.55
C PHE A 685 -9.24 0.48 15.14
N ALA A 686 -9.85 -0.50 15.77
CA ALA A 686 -11.26 -0.83 15.61
C ALA A 686 -12.09 -0.35 16.81
N PHE A 687 -13.16 0.39 16.50
CA PHE A 687 -14.17 0.86 17.44
C PHE A 687 -15.48 0.14 17.16
N ARG A 688 -15.92 -0.69 18.10
CA ARG A 688 -17.03 -1.64 17.89
C ARG A 688 -18.01 -1.64 19.06
N ALA A 689 -19.21 -2.15 18.80
CA ALA A 689 -20.32 -2.14 19.76
C ALA A 689 -19.99 -2.74 21.14
N THR A 690 -19.07 -3.70 21.22
CA THR A 690 -18.70 -4.35 22.49
C THR A 690 -17.68 -3.57 23.32
N THR A 691 -16.92 -2.66 22.70
CA THR A 691 -15.75 -2.02 23.33
C THR A 691 -15.80 -0.50 23.28
N THR A 692 -16.72 0.08 22.50
CA THR A 692 -16.89 1.52 22.39
C THR A 692 -18.26 1.93 22.94
N PRO A 693 -18.34 2.88 23.89
CA PRO A 693 -19.61 3.41 24.36
C PRO A 693 -20.40 4.08 23.23
N LEU A 694 -21.69 3.79 23.16
CA LEU A 694 -22.64 4.40 22.23
C LEU A 694 -23.50 5.41 22.99
N VAL A 695 -23.62 6.64 22.54
CA VAL A 695 -24.31 7.74 23.26
C VAL A 695 -25.50 8.25 22.44
N ASP A 696 -26.67 8.40 23.07
CA ASP A 696 -27.83 9.01 22.41
C ASP A 696 -27.67 10.54 22.30
N LEU A 697 -27.49 11.05 21.09
CA LEU A 697 -27.33 12.49 20.80
C LEU A 697 -28.51 13.32 21.29
N ARG A 698 -29.72 12.78 21.29
CA ARG A 698 -30.92 13.53 21.72
C ARG A 698 -30.98 13.72 23.23
N ALA A 699 -30.30 12.86 23.98
CA ALA A 699 -30.18 13.01 25.42
C ALA A 699 -29.10 14.03 25.81
N MET A 700 -28.24 14.44 24.86
CA MET A 700 -27.12 15.31 25.14
C MET A 700 -27.50 16.79 25.04
N PRO A 701 -27.15 17.61 26.05
CA PRO A 701 -27.48 19.03 26.06
C PRO A 701 -26.90 19.79 24.87
N TRP A 702 -25.70 19.39 24.43
CA TRP A 702 -24.96 20.01 23.33
C TRP A 702 -25.39 19.49 21.95
N GLY A 703 -26.14 18.38 21.87
CA GLY A 703 -26.53 17.76 20.60
C GLY A 703 -27.35 18.67 19.68
N CYS A 704 -28.03 19.67 20.26
CA CYS A 704 -28.80 20.70 19.57
C CYS A 704 -28.24 22.12 19.72
N TRP A 705 -27.01 22.26 20.22
CA TRP A 705 -26.35 23.55 20.40
C TRP A 705 -26.20 24.25 19.03
N PRO A 706 -26.62 25.51 18.89
CA PRO A 706 -26.61 26.19 17.58
C PRO A 706 -25.22 26.64 17.13
N GLY A 707 -24.21 26.67 18.01
CA GLY A 707 -22.85 27.08 17.69
C GLY A 707 -22.01 25.99 17.01
N HIS A 708 -20.71 26.27 16.87
CA HIS A 708 -19.72 25.48 16.15
C HIS A 708 -18.77 24.73 17.09
N PHE A 709 -18.54 23.45 16.80
CA PHE A 709 -17.50 22.63 17.42
C PHE A 709 -16.17 22.91 16.72
N GLY A 710 -15.41 23.87 17.22
CA GLY A 710 -14.15 24.32 16.64
C GLY A 710 -14.21 25.77 16.17
N TYR A 711 -13.04 26.39 15.97
CA TYR A 711 -12.91 27.80 15.64
C TYR A 711 -13.79 28.23 14.45
N ALA A 712 -14.57 29.29 14.63
CA ALA A 712 -15.44 29.88 13.59
C ALA A 712 -15.42 31.42 13.66
N GLY A 713 -14.22 32.02 13.76
CA GLY A 713 -14.07 33.47 13.87
C GLY A 713 -14.32 34.26 12.57
N PRO A 714 -14.29 35.61 12.62
CA PRO A 714 -14.41 36.46 11.44
C PRO A 714 -13.27 36.18 10.43
N GLY A 715 -13.62 35.62 9.27
CA GLY A 715 -12.65 35.24 8.23
C GLY A 715 -12.87 33.82 7.69
N THR A 716 -13.35 32.89 8.53
CA THR A 716 -13.63 31.49 8.15
C THR A 716 -15.10 31.24 7.78
N ILE A 717 -16.01 32.16 8.14
CA ILE A 717 -17.46 32.08 7.87
C ILE A 717 -17.82 32.52 6.42
N SER A 718 -16.88 33.04 5.62
CA SER A 718 -17.16 33.53 4.25
C SER A 718 -17.12 32.40 3.21
N THR A 719 -18.21 31.66 3.05
CA THR A 719 -18.35 30.53 2.10
C THR A 719 -18.59 30.92 0.63
N THR A 720 -18.07 32.06 0.17
CA THR A 720 -18.16 32.43 -1.26
C THR A 720 -16.79 32.49 -1.89
N HIS A 721 -16.20 31.33 -2.20
CA HIS A 721 -14.93 31.31 -2.93
C HIS A 721 -14.91 30.36 -4.13
N SER A 722 -14.40 30.95 -5.21
CA SER A 722 -14.16 30.48 -6.56
C SER A 722 -13.12 29.37 -6.62
N SER A 723 -13.34 28.44 -7.56
CA SER A 723 -12.45 27.38 -8.08
C SER A 723 -11.35 26.83 -7.15
N LEU A 724 -11.46 25.56 -6.78
CA LEU A 724 -10.47 24.77 -6.02
C LEU A 724 -9.02 24.85 -6.55
N LEU A 725 -8.83 25.22 -7.83
CA LEU A 725 -7.51 25.38 -8.45
C LEU A 725 -6.83 26.72 -8.08
N ASP A 726 -7.58 27.80 -7.90
CA ASP A 726 -7.03 29.05 -7.34
C ASP A 726 -6.72 28.91 -5.84
N GLN A 727 -7.38 27.96 -5.17
CA GLN A 727 -7.23 27.66 -3.74
C GLN A 727 -6.05 26.73 -3.42
N ALA A 728 -5.64 25.89 -4.37
CA ALA A 728 -4.43 25.06 -4.23
C ALA A 728 -3.13 25.89 -4.24
N ASP A 729 -3.17 27.11 -4.80
CA ASP A 729 -2.05 28.07 -4.80
C ASP A 729 -1.91 28.78 -3.43
N THR A 730 -2.99 28.88 -2.65
CA THR A 730 -2.97 29.32 -1.25
C THR A 730 -2.89 28.09 -0.35
N GLN A 731 -1.68 27.59 -0.12
CA GLN A 731 -1.44 26.56 0.90
C GLN A 731 -2.14 27.00 2.20
N TYR A 732 -3.04 26.16 2.72
CA TYR A 732 -3.83 26.36 3.95
C TYR A 732 -4.96 27.40 3.84
N TYR A 733 -6.20 26.93 3.73
CA TYR A 733 -7.37 27.74 4.06
C TYR A 733 -8.08 27.13 5.26
N ASP A 734 -8.40 27.98 6.23
CA ASP A 734 -9.11 27.59 7.44
C ASP A 734 -10.61 27.53 7.17
N VAL A 735 -11.24 26.46 7.64
CA VAL A 735 -12.70 26.29 7.60
C VAL A 735 -13.27 26.44 9.00
N ALA A 736 -14.50 26.93 9.10
CA ALA A 736 -15.20 26.99 10.37
C ALA A 736 -15.50 25.57 10.87
N GLY A 737 -15.29 25.31 12.16
CA GLY A 737 -15.67 24.03 12.75
C GLY A 737 -17.14 23.69 12.52
N PRO A 738 -17.56 22.41 12.50
CA PRO A 738 -18.91 22.02 12.17
C PRO A 738 -19.94 22.41 13.24
N PRO A 739 -21.20 22.68 12.87
CA PRO A 739 -22.28 22.79 13.86
C PRO A 739 -22.62 21.42 14.45
N SER A 740 -23.38 21.42 15.55
CA SER A 740 -23.82 20.18 16.21
C SER A 740 -24.55 19.21 15.24
N PRO A 741 -24.39 17.88 15.39
CA PRO A 741 -24.97 16.89 14.47
C PRO A 741 -26.47 17.07 14.19
N LEU A 742 -27.28 17.40 15.21
CA LEU A 742 -28.72 17.56 15.04
C LEU A 742 -29.12 18.89 14.38
N ARG A 743 -28.16 19.79 14.15
CA ARG A 743 -28.30 21.07 13.45
C ARG A 743 -27.73 21.06 12.03
N GLN A 744 -26.99 20.02 11.65
CA GLN A 744 -26.46 19.87 10.29
C GLN A 744 -27.58 19.68 9.25
N ALA A 745 -27.25 19.84 7.97
CA ALA A 745 -28.24 19.91 6.89
C ALA A 745 -29.14 18.66 6.83
N GLU A 746 -28.56 17.51 7.17
CA GLU A 746 -29.13 16.17 7.23
C GLU A 746 -30.28 16.10 8.25
N ASN A 747 -30.09 16.76 9.40
CA ASN A 747 -30.98 16.66 10.57
C ASN A 747 -31.84 17.91 10.82
N SER A 748 -31.40 19.09 10.39
CA SER A 748 -32.04 20.39 10.65
C SER A 748 -33.51 20.43 10.21
N LYS A 749 -33.83 19.75 9.10
CA LYS A 749 -35.20 19.67 8.54
C LYS A 749 -36.09 18.64 9.23
N LEU A 750 -35.50 17.68 9.94
CA LEU A 750 -36.24 16.64 10.67
C LEU A 750 -36.84 17.18 11.97
N GLY A 751 -36.48 18.40 12.37
CA GLY A 751 -37.04 19.04 13.55
C GLY A 751 -36.60 18.38 14.86
N LEU A 752 -35.47 17.66 14.86
CA LEU A 752 -34.97 16.93 16.02
C LEU A 752 -34.67 17.84 17.22
N CYS A 753 -34.39 19.13 16.95
CA CYS A 753 -34.14 20.15 17.96
C CYS A 753 -35.37 21.00 18.33
N ARG A 754 -36.59 20.66 17.89
CA ARG A 754 -37.81 21.41 18.26
C ARG A 754 -38.24 21.04 19.68
N GLY A 755 -37.84 21.82 20.67
CA GLY A 755 -38.27 21.62 22.06
C GLY A 755 -37.53 22.40 23.16
N THR A 756 -36.39 23.02 22.89
CA THR A 756 -35.63 23.79 23.91
C THR A 756 -36.07 25.24 24.07
N SER A 757 -37.11 25.68 23.34
CA SER A 757 -37.75 26.99 23.52
C SER A 757 -39.01 26.89 24.39
N ALA A 758 -38.89 26.37 25.61
CA ALA A 758 -39.89 26.61 26.63
C ALA A 758 -39.34 27.65 27.61
N ALA A 759 -39.61 28.92 27.31
CA ALA A 759 -39.65 29.94 28.36
C ALA A 759 -40.51 29.41 29.51
N PRO A 760 -40.14 29.62 30.79
CA PRO A 760 -41.05 29.29 31.88
C PRO A 760 -42.33 30.08 31.65
N THR A 761 -43.41 29.36 31.32
CA THR A 761 -44.74 29.93 31.25
C THR A 761 -45.00 30.65 32.56
N ARG A 762 -45.21 31.96 32.43
CA ARG A 762 -45.78 32.86 33.44
C ARG A 762 -46.73 32.09 34.37
N PRO A 763 -46.65 32.29 35.70
CA PRO A 763 -47.64 31.73 36.60
C PRO A 763 -49.03 32.23 36.19
N LEU A 764 -49.98 31.30 36.16
CA LEU A 764 -51.39 31.58 35.88
C LEU A 764 -51.91 32.74 36.76
N PRO A 765 -52.75 33.65 36.23
CA PRO A 765 -53.32 34.74 37.00
C PRO A 765 -54.29 34.19 38.05
N GLY A 766 -54.25 34.84 39.22
CA GLY A 766 -54.85 34.36 40.45
C GLY A 766 -56.35 34.04 40.40
N HIS A 767 -56.72 33.08 41.24
CA HIS A 767 -58.04 33.04 41.84
C HIS A 767 -58.01 33.83 43.15
N SER A 768 -58.60 35.02 43.09
CA SER A 768 -59.17 35.72 44.22
C SER A 768 -60.35 34.90 44.75
N GLY A 769 -60.34 34.58 46.06
CA GLY A 769 -61.40 33.84 46.70
C GLY A 769 -61.29 33.85 48.23
N SER A 770 -61.63 35.01 48.80
CA SER A 770 -62.26 35.24 50.12
C SER A 770 -61.75 34.50 51.37
N ALA A 771 -61.28 35.30 52.33
CA ALA A 771 -61.31 34.99 53.75
C ALA A 771 -62.74 34.76 54.26
N ALA A 772 -62.93 33.88 55.26
CA ALA A 772 -63.47 34.21 56.59
C ALA A 772 -63.83 32.97 57.43
N ALA A 773 -63.67 33.14 58.75
CA ALA A 773 -64.29 32.45 59.89
C ALA A 773 -63.58 31.20 60.49
N THR A 774 -62.89 31.50 61.60
CA THR A 774 -62.80 30.77 62.90
C THR A 774 -64.13 30.11 63.34
N PRO A 775 -64.13 29.13 64.28
CA PRO A 775 -63.41 29.11 65.58
C PRO A 775 -62.19 28.20 65.64
#